data_AF-A0A3D3MPU4-F1
#
_entry.id   AF-A0A3D3MPU4-F1
#
_cell.length_a   1.000
_cell.length_b   1.000
_cell.length_c   1.000
_cell.angle_alpha   90.00
_cell.angle_beta   90.00
_cell.angle_gamma   90.00
#
_symmetry.space_group_name_H-M   'P 1'
#
loop_
_entity.id
_entity.type
_entity.pdbx_description
1 polymer ?
#
loop_
_entity_poly.entity_id
_entity_poly.type
_entity_poly.pdbx_seq_one_letter_code
_entity_poly.pdbx_strand_id
1 'polypeptide(L)'
;MKNKKQRNFLPKTGIIAFTFLFFNLAEAQQQLIELSRIIKNTGTRKGLDSVKVQIENTEDASFTDPLGNFKIRTRVTIPFRLVINKEGFTPQTIEILSPSNKIAIGLNPQNTIIDAVVISASRVPEKILRSPIAIEKIDIKTIRESPAASFYETLENVKGLQLLTSSLTLKIPNSRGFNSPNNFRFMQLVDGVDVQSATLGVPLGNAIGPTELDIQSMEVTPGAASALYGMNAINGLASLQTKDPFTSQGISVYFRGGVNHVDNINHRISSLGESALRFAKVIDKNWAVKINASYFSGTDWISNNLTDQNPNSLITANPNFSLSNNPAEDLWNKYGDERNNRVAVKVDYNGKPTTFNVSRTGYLEKDLVSPDVKNIKFDAGLYYRFGDQWKASYVYRYGLLDGTFQRGNKIRLQNATVQNHKVELTGKELTFRAYVSIENTGDSYNLKPLADNLDLTNLSNSNWKNIFQTTLQNSINTGINLNDAFIIARREADKNRVVPGTAAFEQLKNTIIGINNWDSANAGIAGAPATGGAKLEQKSRFYQGELTYDLTRLVKIFNLLAGIDYRLYSITPDGNNFVDFNRPVNERNIPLVNGTFGKEVIYQKYGAFAQITKLFFNDKLKLNAALRIDRNPEFEAKLNPRISIVYSPVNQHNFRASFQNGYRFPSLFEALSFVNNGNVRRVGGLSKVNDGLGYLENSYTLASIDKFTSAVNTDVDGGKSQSQAAQDNKQLLVAANLQKLQPEKINSFEIGYKSVFFNNKLVLDWDFYYNIYEGFLGQVEVAVPKNSQIGSNTAVLAMLDRTKQDRYRVYTNSNNTYKSYGSSLGIRYNITGNYNVNTNVSYNDLASNTTSDLFITAFNTPKWMVNVSVGNREIIKNIGFTLVARWQSGFTWESPLASGAIPSYYTIDAQATWKLPEIHANIKIGATNLLNRRYFQYAAGPEIGGLYYLAFTYDLKL
;
A
#
# COMPACT_ATOMS: atom_id res chain seq x y z
N MET A 1 -55.07 50.98 -52.61
CA MET A 1 -56.16 51.64 -51.83
C MET A 1 -57.41 50.77 -51.90
N LYS A 2 -58.23 50.70 -50.82
CA LYS A 2 -59.56 50.03 -50.77
C LYS A 2 -59.47 48.45 -50.90
N ASN A 3 -60.50 47.59 -50.70
CA ASN A 3 -61.97 47.76 -50.54
C ASN A 3 -62.74 46.52 -49.92
N LYS A 4 -63.89 46.75 -49.22
CA LYS A 4 -65.18 45.97 -49.12
C LYS A 4 -65.35 44.47 -48.63
N LYS A 5 -66.29 44.22 -47.65
CA LYS A 5 -67.70 43.63 -47.73
C LYS A 5 -68.20 42.42 -46.82
N GLN A 6 -69.35 42.62 -46.11
CA GLN A 6 -70.53 41.72 -45.73
C GLN A 6 -70.36 40.41 -44.86
N ARG A 7 -71.36 39.75 -44.19
CA ARG A 7 -72.88 39.72 -44.15
C ARG A 7 -73.54 39.38 -42.73
N ASN A 8 -74.71 38.69 -42.62
CA ASN A 8 -75.75 38.72 -41.51
C ASN A 8 -76.45 37.31 -41.23
N PHE A 9 -77.37 36.94 -40.27
CA PHE A 9 -78.11 37.47 -39.06
C PHE A 9 -78.96 36.38 -38.26
N LEU A 10 -79.38 36.63 -36.98
CA LEU A 10 -80.55 36.15 -36.10
C LEU A 10 -81.13 34.68 -36.07
N PRO A 11 -81.94 34.21 -35.06
CA PRO A 11 -82.09 34.48 -33.59
C PRO A 11 -82.07 33.19 -32.67
N LYS A 12 -82.64 33.20 -31.44
CA LYS A 12 -82.29 32.30 -30.29
C LYS A 12 -83.35 31.28 -29.78
N THR A 13 -82.89 30.05 -29.46
CA THR A 13 -83.14 29.18 -28.25
C THR A 13 -82.24 27.91 -28.33
N GLY A 14 -82.02 27.06 -27.31
CA GLY A 14 -82.32 27.14 -25.86
C GLY A 14 -82.01 25.83 -25.07
N ILE A 15 -80.90 25.79 -24.32
CA ILE A 15 -80.46 24.82 -23.26
C ILE A 15 -80.57 23.28 -23.49
N ILE A 16 -79.37 22.67 -23.70
CA ILE A 16 -78.86 21.36 -23.21
C ILE A 16 -79.77 20.11 -23.27
N ALA A 17 -79.45 19.19 -24.20
CA ALA A 17 -79.01 17.83 -23.86
C ALA A 17 -78.30 17.10 -25.02
N PHE A 18 -77.31 16.29 -24.62
CA PHE A 18 -76.50 15.28 -25.31
C PHE A 18 -77.08 14.49 -26.52
N THR A 19 -76.18 14.05 -27.42
CA THR A 19 -76.07 12.70 -28.07
C THR A 19 -75.92 12.71 -29.61
N PHE A 20 -74.72 12.32 -30.07
CA PHE A 20 -74.34 11.76 -31.38
C PHE A 20 -74.85 12.39 -32.70
N LEU A 21 -73.90 12.97 -33.44
CA LEU A 21 -73.91 12.99 -34.91
C LEU A 21 -72.54 12.49 -35.40
N PHE A 22 -72.53 11.47 -36.27
CA PHE A 22 -71.30 10.81 -36.72
C PHE A 22 -70.47 11.73 -37.62
N PHE A 23 -69.17 11.84 -37.33
CA PHE A 23 -68.16 12.33 -38.27
C PHE A 23 -67.05 11.30 -38.43
N ASN A 24 -66.66 11.06 -39.68
CA ASN A 24 -65.63 10.07 -40.03
C ASN A 24 -64.24 10.59 -39.62
N LEU A 25 -63.68 10.01 -38.55
CA LEU A 25 -62.24 10.04 -38.31
C LEU A 25 -61.64 8.74 -38.84
N ALA A 26 -61.00 8.82 -40.01
CA ALA A 26 -60.17 7.75 -40.52
C ALA A 26 -58.86 7.72 -39.71
N GLU A 27 -58.81 6.93 -38.65
CA GLU A 27 -57.56 6.68 -37.93
C GLU A 27 -56.56 6.00 -38.87
N ALA A 28 -55.43 6.68 -39.13
CA ALA A 28 -54.29 6.07 -39.77
C ALA A 28 -53.64 5.07 -38.79
N GLN A 29 -54.11 3.81 -38.83
CA GLN A 29 -53.51 2.72 -38.06
C GLN A 29 -52.03 2.57 -38.45
N GLN A 30 -51.13 3.08 -37.60
CA GLN A 30 -49.70 2.81 -37.71
C GLN A 30 -49.47 1.31 -37.55
N GLN A 31 -49.18 0.64 -38.66
CA GLN A 31 -49.09 -0.81 -38.74
C GLN A 31 -47.99 -1.33 -37.81
N LEU A 32 -48.36 -2.15 -36.82
CA LEU A 32 -47.43 -2.68 -35.83
C LEU A 32 -46.47 -3.68 -36.49
N ILE A 33 -45.17 -3.37 -36.49
CA ILE A 33 -44.14 -4.22 -37.08
C ILE A 33 -43.67 -5.23 -36.03
N GLU A 34 -43.96 -6.51 -36.22
CA GLU A 34 -43.33 -7.61 -35.46
C GLU A 34 -42.08 -8.11 -36.19
N LEU A 35 -40.95 -8.18 -35.48
CA LEU A 35 -39.67 -8.65 -36.00
C LEU A 35 -39.16 -9.81 -35.12
N SER A 36 -39.16 -11.02 -35.69
CA SER A 36 -38.68 -12.26 -35.06
C SER A 36 -37.33 -12.68 -35.67
N ARG A 37 -36.28 -12.86 -34.85
CA ARG A 37 -34.93 -13.31 -35.29
C ARG A 37 -34.25 -14.15 -34.19
N ILE A 38 -33.12 -14.76 -34.54
CA ILE A 38 -32.26 -15.53 -33.63
C ILE A 38 -30.87 -14.88 -33.53
N ILE A 39 -30.32 -14.82 -32.32
CA ILE A 39 -28.99 -14.30 -32.00
C ILE A 39 -28.10 -15.46 -31.53
N LYS A 40 -26.92 -15.58 -32.14
CA LYS A 40 -25.97 -16.67 -31.87
C LYS A 40 -24.61 -16.15 -31.43
N ASN A 41 -23.90 -16.96 -30.65
CA ASN A 41 -22.49 -16.78 -30.34
C ASN A 41 -21.67 -17.14 -31.59
N THR A 42 -20.84 -16.23 -32.10
CA THR A 42 -20.06 -16.50 -33.32
C THR A 42 -19.02 -17.61 -33.15
N GLY A 43 -18.48 -17.78 -31.94
CA GLY A 43 -17.48 -18.81 -31.62
C GLY A 43 -18.07 -20.20 -31.40
N THR A 44 -19.19 -20.31 -30.67
CA THR A 44 -19.81 -21.62 -30.33
C THR A 44 -20.98 -22.02 -31.23
N ARG A 45 -21.49 -21.11 -32.07
CA ARG A 45 -22.67 -21.24 -32.94
C ARG A 45 -24.00 -21.56 -32.22
N LYS A 46 -23.99 -21.69 -30.88
CA LYS A 46 -25.20 -21.83 -30.05
C LYS A 46 -25.96 -20.50 -29.97
N GLY A 47 -27.25 -20.58 -29.64
CA GLY A 47 -28.05 -19.41 -29.29
C GLY A 47 -27.51 -18.68 -28.07
N LEU A 48 -27.86 -17.40 -27.93
CA LEU A 48 -27.53 -16.59 -26.77
C LEU A 48 -28.80 -16.17 -26.02
N ASP A 49 -28.99 -16.78 -24.86
CA ASP A 49 -29.97 -16.40 -23.83
C ASP A 49 -29.79 -14.94 -23.38
N SER A 50 -30.87 -14.23 -23.05
CA SER A 50 -30.85 -12.97 -22.31
C SER A 50 -29.92 -11.90 -22.91
N VAL A 51 -29.98 -11.73 -24.23
CA VAL A 51 -29.47 -10.58 -24.98
C VAL A 51 -30.54 -9.50 -24.96
N LYS A 52 -30.21 -8.26 -24.56
CA LYS A 52 -31.13 -7.13 -24.75
C LYS A 52 -31.09 -6.71 -26.22
N VAL A 53 -32.25 -6.65 -26.85
CA VAL A 53 -32.46 -6.06 -28.17
C VAL A 53 -33.37 -4.85 -27.98
N GLN A 54 -32.95 -3.67 -28.44
CA GLN A 54 -33.70 -2.41 -28.28
C GLN A 54 -33.68 -1.63 -29.59
N ILE A 55 -34.78 -0.97 -29.95
CA ILE A 55 -34.78 -0.03 -31.08
C ILE A 55 -34.17 1.30 -30.62
N GLU A 56 -33.19 1.77 -31.37
CA GLU A 56 -32.40 2.96 -31.04
C GLU A 56 -33.30 4.19 -30.83
N ASN A 57 -33.02 4.96 -29.77
CA ASN A 57 -33.79 6.14 -29.33
C ASN A 57 -35.25 5.88 -28.92
N THR A 58 -35.63 4.63 -28.63
CA THR A 58 -36.97 4.27 -28.10
C THR A 58 -36.89 3.34 -26.89
N GLU A 59 -38.02 3.17 -26.20
CA GLU A 59 -38.16 2.18 -25.12
C GLU A 59 -38.53 0.77 -25.63
N ASP A 60 -38.86 0.62 -26.92
CA ASP A 60 -39.18 -0.67 -27.55
C ASP A 60 -37.97 -1.62 -27.40
N ALA A 61 -38.13 -2.63 -26.55
CA ALA A 61 -37.09 -3.60 -26.23
C ALA A 61 -37.64 -5.01 -26.04
N SER A 62 -36.76 -5.99 -26.22
CA SER A 62 -37.03 -7.42 -26.05
C SER A 62 -35.77 -8.14 -25.55
N PHE A 63 -35.94 -9.37 -25.07
CA PHE A 63 -34.86 -10.25 -24.67
C PHE A 63 -34.93 -11.57 -25.43
N THR A 64 -33.78 -12.22 -25.62
CA THR A 64 -33.72 -13.55 -26.24
C THR A 64 -34.01 -14.69 -25.26
N ASP A 65 -34.67 -15.73 -25.77
CA ASP A 65 -34.87 -17.01 -25.09
C ASP A 65 -33.57 -17.85 -24.99
N PRO A 66 -33.55 -18.97 -24.24
CA PRO A 66 -32.37 -19.83 -24.12
C PRO A 66 -31.86 -20.46 -25.42
N LEU A 67 -32.63 -20.43 -26.51
CA LEU A 67 -32.24 -20.86 -27.86
C LEU A 67 -31.75 -19.68 -28.72
N GLY A 68 -31.78 -18.46 -28.19
CA GLY A 68 -31.34 -17.22 -28.83
C GLY A 68 -32.42 -16.48 -29.61
N ASN A 69 -33.69 -16.91 -29.60
CA ASN A 69 -34.75 -16.24 -30.35
C ASN A 69 -35.29 -15.03 -29.60
N PHE A 70 -35.57 -13.93 -30.30
CA PHE A 70 -36.35 -12.82 -29.75
C PHE A 70 -37.50 -12.45 -30.69
N LYS A 71 -38.51 -11.79 -30.11
CA LYS A 71 -39.58 -11.09 -30.82
C LYS A 71 -39.65 -9.66 -30.30
N ILE A 72 -39.54 -8.67 -31.19
CA ILE A 72 -39.76 -7.26 -30.86
C ILE A 72 -40.94 -6.74 -31.69
N ARG A 73 -41.76 -5.88 -31.09
CA ARG A 73 -42.91 -5.22 -31.74
C ARG A 73 -42.72 -3.72 -31.62
N THR A 74 -43.00 -2.97 -32.68
CA THR A 74 -42.78 -1.53 -32.73
C THR A 74 -43.78 -0.80 -33.62
N ARG A 75 -43.90 0.51 -33.43
CA ARG A 75 -44.56 1.44 -34.35
C ARG A 75 -43.56 2.31 -35.13
N VAL A 76 -42.25 2.16 -34.88
CA VAL A 76 -41.21 2.88 -35.61
C VAL A 76 -41.18 2.42 -37.06
N THR A 77 -41.33 3.37 -37.98
CA THR A 77 -41.25 3.13 -39.42
C THR A 77 -39.85 2.72 -39.85
N ILE A 78 -39.76 1.80 -40.79
CA ILE A 78 -38.49 1.38 -41.42
C ILE A 78 -37.97 2.49 -42.35
N PRO A 79 -36.65 2.77 -42.38
CA PRO A 79 -35.59 2.06 -41.68
C PRO A 79 -35.38 2.50 -40.23
N PHE A 80 -35.02 1.54 -39.37
CA PHE A 80 -34.62 1.80 -37.98
C PHE A 80 -33.43 0.93 -37.57
N ARG A 81 -32.76 1.28 -36.47
CA ARG A 81 -31.59 0.55 -35.98
C ARG A 81 -31.92 -0.23 -34.70
N LEU A 82 -31.55 -1.52 -34.67
CA LEU A 82 -31.55 -2.35 -33.47
C LEU A 82 -30.19 -2.25 -32.77
N VAL A 83 -30.19 -1.80 -31.53
CA VAL A 83 -29.04 -1.89 -30.62
C VAL A 83 -29.14 -3.21 -29.85
N ILE A 84 -28.13 -4.05 -30.03
CA ILE A 84 -28.07 -5.42 -29.49
C ILE A 84 -26.92 -5.49 -28.49
N ASN A 85 -27.25 -5.78 -27.23
CA ASN A 85 -26.31 -5.69 -26.12
C ASN A 85 -26.45 -6.91 -25.17
N LYS A 86 -25.32 -7.54 -24.85
CA LYS A 86 -25.23 -8.59 -23.83
C LYS A 86 -23.90 -8.44 -23.08
N GLU A 87 -23.94 -8.55 -21.76
CA GLU A 87 -22.74 -8.51 -20.92
C GLU A 87 -21.71 -9.57 -21.38
N GLY A 88 -20.47 -9.14 -21.61
CA GLY A 88 -19.41 -10.00 -22.13
C GLY A 88 -19.44 -10.26 -23.63
N PHE A 89 -20.26 -9.54 -24.41
CA PHE A 89 -20.29 -9.56 -25.88
C PHE A 89 -20.16 -8.14 -26.42
N THR A 90 -19.47 -7.98 -27.56
CA THR A 90 -19.32 -6.66 -28.20
C THR A 90 -20.69 -6.20 -28.71
N PRO A 91 -21.20 -5.02 -28.28
CA PRO A 91 -22.49 -4.54 -28.75
C PRO A 91 -22.52 -4.38 -30.27
N GLN A 92 -23.67 -4.67 -30.89
CA GLN A 92 -23.89 -4.52 -32.32
C GLN A 92 -25.08 -3.61 -32.57
N THR A 93 -24.92 -2.65 -33.47
CA THR A 93 -26.05 -1.89 -34.03
C THR A 93 -26.31 -2.45 -35.44
N ILE A 94 -27.54 -2.89 -35.70
CA ILE A 94 -27.95 -3.48 -36.98
C ILE A 94 -29.09 -2.66 -37.57
N GLU A 95 -28.94 -2.22 -38.81
CA GLU A 95 -29.96 -1.48 -39.54
C GLU A 95 -31.00 -2.43 -40.17
N ILE A 96 -32.28 -2.15 -39.92
CA ILE A 96 -33.42 -2.89 -40.46
C ILE A 96 -33.98 -2.09 -41.63
N LEU A 97 -33.64 -2.53 -42.84
CA LEU A 97 -34.11 -1.93 -44.11
C LEU A 97 -35.42 -2.56 -44.63
N SER A 98 -35.83 -3.73 -44.13
CA SER A 98 -37.15 -4.33 -44.41
C SER A 98 -37.52 -5.39 -43.37
N PRO A 99 -38.82 -5.72 -43.18
CA PRO A 99 -39.25 -6.80 -42.28
C PRO A 99 -38.79 -8.19 -42.74
N SER A 100 -38.67 -8.39 -44.05
CA SER A 100 -38.34 -9.66 -44.69
C SER A 100 -36.85 -10.01 -44.66
N ASN A 101 -35.96 -9.05 -44.39
CA ASN A 101 -34.51 -9.27 -44.48
C ASN A 101 -33.99 -10.18 -43.35
N LYS A 102 -33.74 -11.46 -43.66
CA LYS A 102 -33.29 -12.51 -42.71
C LYS A 102 -31.80 -12.42 -42.38
N ILE A 103 -31.34 -11.26 -41.91
CA ILE A 103 -29.98 -11.04 -41.41
C ILE A 103 -29.72 -12.03 -40.25
N ALA A 104 -28.62 -12.78 -40.34
CA ALA A 104 -28.16 -13.68 -39.27
C ALA A 104 -27.37 -12.87 -38.23
N ILE A 105 -27.85 -12.83 -36.99
CA ILE A 105 -27.26 -11.99 -35.93
C ILE A 105 -26.25 -12.81 -35.13
N GLY A 106 -24.98 -12.46 -35.26
CA GLY A 106 -23.86 -13.13 -34.59
C GLY A 106 -23.12 -12.18 -33.65
N LEU A 107 -23.35 -12.31 -32.34
CA LEU A 107 -22.59 -11.56 -31.34
C LEU A 107 -21.23 -12.20 -31.08
N ASN A 108 -20.18 -11.38 -31.14
CA ASN A 108 -18.82 -11.76 -30.79
C ASN A 108 -18.61 -11.63 -29.27
N PRO A 109 -18.05 -12.64 -28.58
CA PRO A 109 -17.58 -12.50 -27.20
C PRO A 109 -16.59 -11.32 -27.08
N GLN A 110 -16.78 -10.49 -26.06
CA GLN A 110 -15.94 -9.31 -25.82
C GLN A 110 -14.67 -9.73 -25.07
N ASN A 111 -13.54 -9.73 -25.77
CA ASN A 111 -12.24 -10.01 -25.16
C ASN A 111 -11.74 -8.76 -24.40
N THR A 112 -12.17 -8.63 -23.13
CA THR A 112 -12.06 -7.43 -22.30
C THR A 112 -10.66 -6.82 -22.16
N ILE A 113 -9.60 -7.60 -22.40
CA ILE A 113 -8.20 -7.16 -22.28
C ILE A 113 -7.73 -6.28 -23.44
N ILE A 114 -8.26 -6.47 -24.65
CA ILE A 114 -7.72 -5.87 -25.89
C ILE A 114 -8.23 -4.45 -26.11
N ASP A 115 -9.53 -4.26 -25.88
CA ASP A 115 -10.20 -2.96 -25.87
C ASP A 115 -10.28 -2.35 -24.47
N ALA A 116 -9.51 -2.87 -23.50
CA ALA A 116 -9.38 -2.28 -22.18
C ALA A 116 -8.83 -0.86 -22.29
N VAL A 117 -9.63 0.10 -21.81
CA VAL A 117 -9.22 1.49 -21.64
C VAL A 117 -8.58 1.66 -20.26
N VAL A 118 -7.42 2.30 -20.23
CA VAL A 118 -6.71 2.76 -19.02
C VAL A 118 -6.65 4.28 -19.00
N ILE A 119 -6.48 4.88 -17.82
CA ILE A 119 -6.35 6.34 -17.63
C ILE A 119 -5.04 6.68 -16.90
N SER A 120 -4.57 5.83 -15.99
CA SER A 120 -3.45 6.18 -15.09
C SER A 120 -2.08 6.32 -15.77
N ALA A 121 -1.88 5.79 -16.98
CA ALA A 121 -0.61 5.87 -17.69
C ALA A 121 -0.32 7.27 -18.31
N SER A 122 -1.36 8.06 -18.56
CA SER A 122 -1.27 9.36 -19.27
C SER A 122 -2.23 10.44 -18.74
N ARG A 123 -3.01 10.17 -17.69
CA ARG A 123 -4.14 10.98 -17.19
C ARG A 123 -5.31 11.15 -18.18
N VAL A 124 -5.29 10.50 -19.34
CA VAL A 124 -6.38 10.50 -20.35
C VAL A 124 -6.77 9.08 -20.77
N PRO A 125 -8.02 8.82 -21.21
CA PRO A 125 -8.44 7.49 -21.61
C PRO A 125 -7.72 6.98 -22.88
N GLU A 126 -7.00 5.86 -22.76
CA GLU A 126 -6.28 5.23 -23.88
C GLU A 126 -6.38 3.69 -23.87
N LYS A 127 -6.24 3.03 -25.04
CA LYS A 127 -6.21 1.56 -25.09
C LYS A 127 -4.92 1.03 -24.47
N ILE A 128 -5.03 0.03 -23.59
CA ILE A 128 -3.90 -0.58 -22.85
C ILE A 128 -2.78 -1.10 -23.77
N LEU A 129 -3.13 -1.55 -24.99
CA LEU A 129 -2.14 -2.00 -25.99
C LEU A 129 -1.23 -0.89 -26.52
N ARG A 130 -1.69 0.36 -26.54
CA ARG A 130 -0.95 1.55 -27.02
C ARG A 130 -0.49 2.48 -25.87
N SER A 131 -0.39 1.95 -24.65
CA SER A 131 0.04 2.71 -23.48
C SER A 131 1.54 3.07 -23.54
N PRO A 132 1.94 4.29 -23.15
CA PRO A 132 3.34 4.74 -23.19
C PRO A 132 4.30 4.09 -22.19
N ILE A 133 3.81 3.31 -21.21
CA ILE A 133 4.58 2.67 -20.13
C ILE A 133 4.04 1.27 -19.82
N ALA A 134 4.73 0.52 -18.97
CA ALA A 134 4.19 -0.72 -18.42
C ALA A 134 2.96 -0.45 -17.54
N ILE A 135 1.81 -1.06 -17.90
CA ILE A 135 0.56 -0.97 -17.14
C ILE A 135 -0.27 -2.25 -17.31
N GLU A 136 -0.85 -2.71 -16.20
CA GLU A 136 -1.85 -3.78 -16.16
C GLU A 136 -3.16 -3.27 -15.53
N LYS A 137 -4.28 -3.87 -15.94
CA LYS A 137 -5.61 -3.54 -15.44
C LYS A 137 -6.30 -4.79 -14.91
N ILE A 138 -6.74 -4.72 -13.66
CA ILE A 138 -7.57 -5.70 -12.99
C ILE A 138 -9.00 -5.19 -13.08
N ASP A 139 -9.86 -5.89 -13.83
CA ASP A 139 -11.28 -5.58 -13.94
C ASP A 139 -12.10 -6.33 -12.87
N ILE A 140 -13.36 -5.90 -12.67
CA ILE A 140 -14.32 -6.58 -11.77
C ILE A 140 -14.47 -8.08 -12.06
N LYS A 141 -14.23 -8.50 -13.30
CA LYS A 141 -14.27 -9.91 -13.73
C LYS A 141 -13.08 -10.69 -13.17
N THR A 142 -11.87 -10.14 -13.30
CA THR A 142 -10.64 -10.70 -12.73
C THR A 142 -10.72 -10.76 -11.20
N ILE A 143 -11.33 -9.76 -10.54
CA ILE A 143 -11.60 -9.77 -9.09
C ILE A 143 -12.56 -10.93 -8.72
N ARG A 144 -13.71 -11.03 -9.40
CA ARG A 144 -14.70 -12.09 -9.15
C ARG A 144 -14.19 -13.49 -9.44
N GLU A 145 -13.27 -13.66 -10.38
CA GLU A 145 -12.69 -14.95 -10.80
C GLU A 145 -11.37 -15.31 -10.07
N SER A 146 -10.88 -14.47 -9.16
CA SER A 146 -9.63 -14.70 -8.39
C SER A 146 -9.85 -15.53 -7.12
N PRO A 147 -8.91 -16.42 -6.74
CA PRO A 147 -8.91 -17.12 -5.45
C PRO A 147 -8.38 -16.27 -4.27
N ALA A 148 -7.97 -15.03 -4.51
CA ALA A 148 -7.58 -14.11 -3.45
C ALA A 148 -8.75 -13.88 -2.45
N ALA A 149 -8.44 -13.76 -1.15
CA ALA A 149 -9.45 -13.63 -0.12
C ALA A 149 -10.11 -12.23 -0.12
N SER A 150 -9.44 -11.23 -0.68
CA SER A 150 -9.98 -9.91 -0.98
C SER A 150 -9.60 -9.42 -2.38
N PHE A 151 -10.38 -8.49 -2.93
CA PHE A 151 -10.05 -7.83 -4.21
C PHE A 151 -8.65 -7.18 -4.23
N TYR A 152 -8.13 -6.69 -3.10
CA TYR A 152 -6.84 -6.00 -3.04
C TYR A 152 -5.65 -6.97 -3.13
N GLU A 153 -5.78 -8.18 -2.58
CA GLU A 153 -4.77 -9.24 -2.71
C GLU A 153 -4.60 -9.76 -4.15
N THR A 154 -5.53 -9.44 -5.06
CA THR A 154 -5.37 -9.77 -6.49
C THR A 154 -4.11 -9.13 -7.12
N LEU A 155 -3.55 -8.10 -6.48
CA LEU A 155 -2.25 -7.51 -6.82
C LEU A 155 -1.08 -8.52 -6.79
N GLU A 156 -1.15 -9.58 -5.96
CA GLU A 156 -0.13 -10.65 -5.90
C GLU A 156 -0.01 -11.46 -7.20
N ASN A 157 -1.01 -11.38 -8.07
CA ASN A 157 -1.06 -12.09 -9.34
C ASN A 157 -0.63 -11.24 -10.54
N VAL A 158 -0.26 -9.97 -10.32
CA VAL A 158 0.21 -9.06 -11.37
C VAL A 158 1.73 -9.20 -11.53
N LYS A 159 2.21 -9.26 -12.77
CA LYS A 159 3.65 -9.29 -13.07
C LYS A 159 4.36 -8.03 -12.52
N GLY A 160 5.59 -8.18 -12.07
CA GLY A 160 6.43 -7.07 -11.59
C GLY A 160 6.01 -6.45 -10.25
N LEU A 161 4.91 -6.92 -9.64
CA LEU A 161 4.49 -6.52 -8.30
C LEU A 161 4.92 -7.52 -7.22
N GLN A 162 4.95 -7.04 -5.99
CA GLN A 162 5.05 -7.79 -4.74
C GLN A 162 3.98 -7.26 -3.79
N LEU A 163 3.48 -8.10 -2.89
CA LEU A 163 2.65 -7.70 -1.76
C LEU A 163 3.26 -8.29 -0.47
N LEU A 164 3.63 -7.44 0.48
CA LEU A 164 4.01 -7.87 1.83
C LEU A 164 2.77 -7.90 2.73
N THR A 165 2.54 -9.04 3.36
CA THR A 165 1.51 -9.22 4.40
C THR A 165 2.15 -8.93 5.76
N SER A 166 1.85 -7.76 6.33
CA SER A 166 2.16 -7.45 7.74
C SER A 166 0.99 -7.78 8.67
N SER A 167 -0.23 -7.77 8.14
CA SER A 167 -1.46 -8.14 8.81
C SER A 167 -2.49 -8.61 7.77
N LEU A 168 -3.54 -9.31 8.18
CA LEU A 168 -4.75 -9.51 7.36
C LEU A 168 -5.33 -8.18 6.86
N THR A 169 -5.24 -7.10 7.64
CA THR A 169 -5.73 -5.76 7.24
C THR A 169 -4.67 -4.95 6.48
N LEU A 170 -3.38 -5.12 6.80
CA LEU A 170 -2.25 -4.35 6.25
C LEU A 170 -1.43 -5.16 5.23
N LYS A 171 -1.68 -4.83 3.95
CA LYS A 171 -1.04 -5.42 2.78
C LYS A 171 -0.29 -4.32 2.00
N ILE A 172 1.04 -4.43 1.91
CA ILE A 172 1.91 -3.37 1.37
C ILE A 172 2.42 -3.75 -0.03
N PRO A 173 1.97 -3.08 -1.11
CA PRO A 173 2.45 -3.35 -2.45
C PRO A 173 3.80 -2.69 -2.72
N ASN A 174 4.58 -3.31 -3.61
CA ASN A 174 5.82 -2.77 -4.12
C ASN A 174 6.10 -3.27 -5.55
N SER A 175 7.02 -2.63 -6.25
CA SER A 175 7.53 -3.08 -7.56
C SER A 175 8.95 -2.58 -7.82
N ARG A 176 9.72 -3.33 -8.62
CA ARG A 176 11.09 -3.01 -9.09
C ARG A 176 12.19 -2.85 -8.01
N GLY A 177 12.00 -3.43 -6.82
CA GLY A 177 12.99 -3.45 -5.75
C GLY A 177 12.71 -2.51 -4.57
N PHE A 178 13.65 -2.42 -3.63
CA PHE A 178 13.61 -1.54 -2.45
C PHE A 178 12.37 -1.72 -1.56
N ASN A 179 12.03 -2.97 -1.24
CA ASN A 179 10.80 -3.31 -0.51
C ASN A 179 10.91 -3.06 1.01
N SER A 180 9.79 -2.66 1.62
CA SER A 180 9.67 -2.31 3.04
C SER A 180 8.20 -2.39 3.47
N PRO A 181 7.87 -2.86 4.68
CA PRO A 181 6.51 -2.76 5.24
C PRO A 181 6.04 -1.32 5.47
N ASN A 182 6.93 -0.33 5.35
CA ASN A 182 6.62 1.09 5.34
C ASN A 182 7.03 1.72 4.01
N ASN A 183 6.32 1.36 2.92
CA ASN A 183 6.70 1.73 1.56
C ASN A 183 6.20 3.14 1.16
N PHE A 184 7.10 4.12 1.15
CA PHE A 184 6.84 5.50 0.68
C PHE A 184 6.99 5.69 -0.84
N ARG A 185 7.36 4.64 -1.59
CA ARG A 185 7.77 4.74 -3.00
C ARG A 185 6.69 4.26 -3.98
N PHE A 186 5.58 3.69 -3.48
CA PHE A 186 4.47 3.18 -4.28
C PHE A 186 3.18 3.92 -3.92
N MET A 187 2.72 4.83 -4.78
CA MET A 187 1.55 5.67 -4.51
C MET A 187 0.24 4.91 -4.74
N GLN A 188 -0.81 5.23 -3.98
CA GLN A 188 -2.13 4.60 -4.09
C GLN A 188 -3.23 5.65 -4.14
N LEU A 189 -4.10 5.57 -5.14
CA LEU A 189 -5.21 6.51 -5.34
C LEU A 189 -6.56 5.77 -5.31
N VAL A 190 -7.58 6.34 -4.65
CA VAL A 190 -8.96 5.85 -4.71
C VAL A 190 -9.87 6.99 -5.21
N ASP A 191 -10.35 6.86 -6.45
CA ASP A 191 -10.98 7.94 -7.24
C ASP A 191 -10.17 9.26 -7.22
N GLY A 192 -8.84 9.13 -7.31
CA GLY A 192 -7.89 10.26 -7.34
C GLY A 192 -7.48 10.83 -5.98
N VAL A 193 -7.99 10.29 -4.86
CA VAL A 193 -7.54 10.65 -3.50
C VAL A 193 -6.38 9.74 -3.10
N ASP A 194 -5.25 10.32 -2.72
CA ASP A 194 -4.10 9.61 -2.14
C ASP A 194 -4.47 9.02 -0.77
N VAL A 195 -4.26 7.72 -0.59
CA VAL A 195 -4.69 6.94 0.59
C VAL A 195 -3.52 6.44 1.43
N GLN A 196 -2.34 7.02 1.26
CA GLN A 196 -1.22 6.85 2.18
C GLN A 196 -1.48 7.62 3.50
N SER A 197 -1.16 7.00 4.64
CA SER A 197 -1.12 7.72 5.92
C SER A 197 0.02 8.75 5.91
N ALA A 198 -0.23 9.94 6.49
CA ALA A 198 0.74 11.03 6.47
C ALA A 198 1.83 10.86 7.55
N THR A 199 1.45 10.53 8.79
CA THR A 199 2.39 10.47 9.94
C THR A 199 2.94 9.08 10.20
N LEU A 200 2.11 8.03 10.14
CA LEU A 200 2.65 6.66 10.15
C LEU A 200 3.47 6.41 8.88
N GLY A 201 3.01 6.90 7.72
CA GLY A 201 3.63 6.69 6.42
C GLY A 201 3.17 5.44 5.67
N VAL A 202 2.28 4.67 6.29
CA VAL A 202 1.87 3.34 5.81
C VAL A 202 0.90 3.47 4.62
N PRO A 203 1.04 2.64 3.58
CA PRO A 203 0.01 2.51 2.55
C PRO A 203 -1.24 1.83 3.12
N LEU A 204 -2.28 2.62 3.43
CA LEU A 204 -3.54 2.13 4.04
C LEU A 204 -4.63 1.79 3.01
N GLY A 205 -4.31 1.72 1.71
CA GLY A 205 -5.31 1.61 0.63
C GLY A 205 -6.22 0.38 0.67
N ASN A 206 -5.79 -0.73 1.29
CA ASN A 206 -6.70 -1.85 1.57
C ASN A 206 -7.72 -1.52 2.68
N ALA A 207 -7.26 -0.84 3.73
CA ALA A 207 -8.03 -0.58 4.95
C ALA A 207 -8.97 0.64 4.85
N ILE A 208 -8.69 1.59 3.95
CA ILE A 208 -9.48 2.83 3.77
C ILE A 208 -9.98 3.01 2.31
N GLY A 209 -9.71 2.03 1.44
CA GLY A 209 -10.20 1.99 0.07
C GLY A 209 -11.63 1.43 -0.06
N PRO A 210 -12.05 1.05 -1.27
CA PRO A 210 -13.41 0.59 -1.53
C PRO A 210 -13.66 -0.83 -0.98
N THR A 211 -14.91 -1.27 -1.11
CA THR A 211 -15.35 -2.65 -0.84
C THR A 211 -15.30 -3.51 -2.11
N GLU A 212 -15.31 -4.84 -1.96
CA GLU A 212 -15.43 -5.79 -3.09
C GLU A 212 -16.74 -5.61 -3.89
N LEU A 213 -17.74 -4.92 -3.30
CA LEU A 213 -18.99 -4.55 -3.96
C LEU A 213 -18.90 -3.29 -4.83
N ASP A 214 -18.01 -2.34 -4.53
CA ASP A 214 -17.98 -1.04 -5.21
C ASP A 214 -16.74 -0.77 -6.07
N ILE A 215 -15.72 -1.61 -5.96
CA ILE A 215 -14.59 -1.58 -6.90
C ILE A 215 -15.07 -1.85 -8.34
N GLN A 216 -14.65 -1.00 -9.27
CA GLN A 216 -14.91 -1.14 -10.71
C GLN A 216 -13.68 -1.67 -11.46
N SER A 217 -12.50 -1.13 -11.13
CA SER A 217 -11.21 -1.63 -11.59
C SER A 217 -10.06 -1.14 -10.71
N MET A 218 -8.93 -1.83 -10.82
CA MET A 218 -7.62 -1.33 -10.38
C MET A 218 -6.70 -1.26 -11.59
N GLU A 219 -6.04 -0.12 -11.79
CA GLU A 219 -5.01 0.09 -12.80
C GLU A 219 -3.67 0.22 -12.08
N VAL A 220 -2.68 -0.58 -12.47
CA VAL A 220 -1.36 -0.58 -11.82
C VAL A 220 -0.25 -0.34 -12.83
N THR A 221 0.55 0.66 -12.52
CA THR A 221 1.77 1.04 -13.23
C THR A 221 2.96 0.66 -12.34
N PRO A 222 3.68 -0.44 -12.64
CA PRO A 222 4.97 -0.72 -12.01
C PRO A 222 6.02 0.25 -12.57
N GLY A 223 6.79 0.94 -11.72
CA GLY A 223 7.79 1.93 -12.12
C GLY A 223 7.38 3.38 -11.87
N ALA A 224 8.19 4.32 -12.35
CA ALA A 224 8.00 5.73 -12.04
C ALA A 224 6.78 6.32 -12.78
N ALA A 225 5.85 6.92 -12.04
CA ALA A 225 4.72 7.72 -12.57
C ALA A 225 4.82 9.22 -12.19
N SER A 226 5.90 9.62 -11.50
CA SER A 226 6.12 10.98 -10.99
C SER A 226 5.92 12.13 -11.99
N ALA A 227 6.21 11.95 -13.28
CA ALA A 227 6.00 13.03 -14.27
C ALA A 227 4.54 13.51 -14.38
N LEU A 228 3.55 12.69 -13.99
CA LEU A 228 2.12 13.05 -13.98
C LEU A 228 1.47 13.06 -12.59
N TYR A 229 2.16 12.55 -11.57
CA TYR A 229 1.62 12.36 -10.22
C TYR A 229 2.47 12.96 -9.09
N GLY A 230 3.70 13.38 -9.39
CA GLY A 230 4.62 14.02 -8.44
C GLY A 230 5.34 13.04 -7.52
N MET A 231 5.43 13.43 -6.24
CA MET A 231 6.15 12.67 -5.21
C MET A 231 5.53 11.29 -4.94
N ASN A 232 6.30 10.43 -4.27
CA ASN A 232 5.92 9.08 -3.81
C ASN A 232 5.56 8.05 -4.91
N ALA A 233 5.46 8.45 -6.17
CA ALA A 233 5.16 7.55 -7.31
C ALA A 233 6.42 7.13 -8.09
N ILE A 234 7.47 6.65 -7.41
CA ILE A 234 8.77 6.31 -8.03
C ILE A 234 9.00 4.80 -8.26
N ASN A 235 8.52 3.93 -7.36
CA ASN A 235 8.52 2.47 -7.56
C ASN A 235 7.25 1.99 -8.27
N GLY A 236 6.12 2.69 -8.12
CA GLY A 236 4.85 2.33 -8.75
C GLY A 236 3.67 3.25 -8.39
N LEU A 237 2.53 2.98 -9.04
CA LEU A 237 1.22 3.58 -8.77
C LEU A 237 0.13 2.50 -8.92
N ALA A 238 -0.72 2.34 -7.90
CA ALA A 238 -2.03 1.70 -8.05
C ALA A 238 -3.15 2.76 -7.99
N SER A 239 -4.01 2.80 -9.01
CA SER A 239 -5.20 3.64 -9.05
C SER A 239 -6.44 2.74 -9.02
N LEU A 240 -7.24 2.88 -7.97
CA LEU A 240 -8.49 2.18 -7.75
C LEU A 240 -9.64 3.10 -8.18
N GLN A 241 -10.56 2.59 -9.01
CA GLN A 241 -11.77 3.31 -9.44
C GLN A 241 -13.00 2.62 -8.87
N THR A 242 -13.93 3.41 -8.32
CA THR A 242 -15.23 2.91 -7.83
C THR A 242 -16.32 3.00 -8.89
N LYS A 243 -17.42 2.28 -8.70
CA LYS A 243 -18.58 2.27 -9.62
C LYS A 243 -19.29 3.63 -9.60
N ASP A 244 -19.57 4.18 -10.78
CA ASP A 244 -20.38 5.40 -10.94
C ASP A 244 -21.86 5.10 -10.67
N PRO A 245 -22.54 5.80 -9.74
CA PRO A 245 -23.91 5.47 -9.35
C PRO A 245 -24.94 5.70 -10.46
N PHE A 246 -24.65 6.53 -11.47
CA PHE A 246 -25.55 6.73 -12.62
C PHE A 246 -25.53 5.55 -13.61
N THR A 247 -24.50 4.69 -13.56
CA THR A 247 -24.41 3.48 -14.41
C THR A 247 -24.58 2.19 -13.62
N SER A 248 -24.42 2.24 -12.30
CA SER A 248 -24.37 1.08 -11.40
C SER A 248 -25.32 1.26 -10.22
N GLN A 249 -26.62 1.44 -10.52
CA GLN A 249 -27.69 1.45 -9.51
C GLN A 249 -27.91 0.07 -8.87
N GLY A 250 -28.58 0.05 -7.73
CA GLY A 250 -29.01 -1.17 -7.04
C GLY A 250 -28.62 -1.23 -5.57
N ILE A 251 -29.02 -2.32 -4.92
CA ILE A 251 -28.52 -2.77 -3.61
C ILE A 251 -27.68 -4.01 -3.86
N SER A 252 -26.42 -4.02 -3.41
CA SER A 252 -25.61 -5.24 -3.35
C SER A 252 -25.29 -5.58 -1.90
N VAL A 253 -25.29 -6.86 -1.56
CA VAL A 253 -24.77 -7.37 -0.28
C VAL A 253 -23.71 -8.43 -0.51
N TYR A 254 -22.74 -8.49 0.39
CA TYR A 254 -21.63 -9.42 0.41
C TYR A 254 -21.44 -9.97 1.81
N PHE A 255 -21.18 -11.26 1.91
CA PHE A 255 -20.73 -11.92 3.12
C PHE A 255 -19.62 -12.89 2.77
N ARG A 256 -18.46 -12.78 3.43
CA ARG A 256 -17.41 -13.80 3.46
C ARG A 256 -17.28 -14.32 4.88
N GLY A 257 -17.28 -15.64 5.04
CA GLY A 257 -16.85 -16.32 6.26
C GLY A 257 -15.70 -17.27 5.95
N GLY A 258 -14.78 -17.46 6.88
CA GLY A 258 -13.62 -18.33 6.66
C GLY A 258 -12.85 -18.66 7.93
N VAL A 259 -11.79 -19.44 7.78
CA VAL A 259 -10.89 -19.86 8.85
C VAL A 259 -9.41 -19.76 8.45
N ASN A 260 -8.56 -19.45 9.43
CA ASN A 260 -7.11 -19.57 9.35
C ASN A 260 -6.56 -20.30 10.60
N HIS A 261 -5.23 -20.48 10.68
CA HIS A 261 -4.55 -21.26 11.72
C HIS A 261 -5.04 -22.73 11.83
N VAL A 262 -5.36 -23.35 10.69
CA VAL A 262 -5.96 -24.71 10.63
C VAL A 262 -5.03 -25.83 11.14
N ASP A 263 -3.73 -25.55 11.28
CA ASP A 263 -2.72 -26.43 11.87
C ASP A 263 -2.61 -26.29 13.40
N ASN A 264 -3.27 -25.31 14.01
CA ASN A 264 -3.13 -24.88 15.40
C ASN A 264 -1.69 -24.44 15.81
N ILE A 265 -0.84 -24.06 14.85
CA ILE A 265 0.53 -23.58 15.11
C ILE A 265 0.52 -22.08 15.40
N ASN A 266 1.22 -21.68 16.47
CA ASN A 266 1.26 -20.34 17.09
C ASN A 266 -0.09 -19.81 17.62
N HIS A 267 -1.23 -20.23 17.07
CA HIS A 267 -2.58 -19.92 17.55
C HIS A 267 -3.54 -21.05 17.15
N ARG A 268 -4.65 -21.21 17.88
CA ARG A 268 -5.74 -22.17 17.53
C ARG A 268 -6.43 -21.78 16.23
N ILE A 269 -7.07 -22.74 15.57
CA ILE A 269 -7.97 -22.47 14.42
C ILE A 269 -8.96 -21.36 14.77
N SER A 270 -9.06 -20.36 13.88
CA SER A 270 -9.77 -19.10 14.17
C SER A 270 -10.65 -18.70 13.00
N SER A 271 -11.82 -18.14 13.32
CA SER A 271 -12.78 -17.63 12.35
C SER A 271 -12.48 -16.21 11.94
N LEU A 272 -12.74 -15.88 10.68
CA LEU A 272 -12.72 -14.53 10.14
C LEU A 272 -13.93 -14.30 9.22
N GLY A 273 -14.34 -13.06 9.06
CA GLY A 273 -15.43 -12.72 8.15
C GLY A 273 -15.47 -11.26 7.72
N GLU A 274 -16.12 -10.99 6.59
CA GLU A 274 -16.38 -9.65 6.06
C GLU A 274 -17.83 -9.56 5.58
N SER A 275 -18.60 -8.65 6.18
CA SER A 275 -19.93 -8.26 5.70
C SER A 275 -19.82 -6.91 5.01
N ALA A 276 -20.41 -6.76 3.81
CA ALA A 276 -20.48 -5.47 3.13
C ALA A 276 -21.85 -5.20 2.49
N LEU A 277 -22.21 -3.93 2.41
CA LEU A 277 -23.41 -3.38 1.80
C LEU A 277 -23.01 -2.29 0.81
N ARG A 278 -23.70 -2.25 -0.33
CA ARG A 278 -23.66 -1.16 -1.31
C ARG A 278 -25.07 -0.74 -1.66
N PHE A 279 -25.32 0.56 -1.70
CA PHE A 279 -26.55 1.17 -2.22
C PHE A 279 -26.18 2.28 -3.20
N ALA A 280 -26.77 2.27 -4.39
CA ALA A 280 -26.64 3.35 -5.36
C ALA A 280 -27.98 3.62 -6.04
N LYS A 281 -28.38 4.89 -6.08
CA LYS A 281 -29.65 5.31 -6.69
C LYS A 281 -29.52 6.67 -7.37
N VAL A 282 -30.05 6.74 -8.58
CA VAL A 282 -30.37 7.96 -9.32
C VAL A 282 -31.71 8.47 -8.78
N ILE A 283 -31.73 9.70 -8.27
CA ILE A 283 -32.91 10.32 -7.64
C ILE A 283 -33.73 11.02 -8.73
N ASP A 284 -33.05 11.76 -9.60
CA ASP A 284 -33.57 12.25 -10.87
C ASP A 284 -32.46 12.19 -11.94
N LYS A 285 -32.74 12.59 -13.18
CA LYS A 285 -31.77 12.54 -14.30
C LYS A 285 -30.40 13.22 -14.03
N ASN A 286 -30.33 14.15 -13.06
CA ASN A 286 -29.14 14.89 -12.70
C ASN A 286 -28.55 14.47 -11.33
N TRP A 287 -29.36 14.09 -10.34
CA TRP A 287 -28.91 13.71 -9.00
C TRP A 287 -28.73 12.19 -8.83
N ALA A 288 -27.62 11.77 -8.23
CA ALA A 288 -27.43 10.41 -7.74
C ALA A 288 -26.73 10.37 -6.37
N VAL A 289 -27.01 9.32 -5.61
CA VAL A 289 -26.38 9.00 -4.31
C VAL A 289 -25.74 7.63 -4.35
N LYS A 290 -24.65 7.48 -3.61
CA LYS A 290 -23.99 6.20 -3.34
C LYS A 290 -23.64 6.09 -1.85
N ILE A 291 -23.86 4.93 -1.26
CA ILE A 291 -23.42 4.58 0.10
C ILE A 291 -22.82 3.18 0.05
N ASN A 292 -21.66 3.00 0.66
CA ASN A 292 -21.06 1.69 0.89
C ASN A 292 -20.65 1.55 2.35
N ALA A 293 -20.71 0.33 2.89
CA ALA A 293 -20.16 -0.02 4.19
C ALA A 293 -19.57 -1.43 4.16
N SER A 294 -18.52 -1.67 4.94
CA SER A 294 -18.08 -3.03 5.26
C SER A 294 -17.53 -3.12 6.69
N TYR A 295 -17.70 -4.30 7.29
CA TYR A 295 -17.07 -4.70 8.54
C TYR A 295 -16.37 -6.03 8.33
N PHE A 296 -15.05 -6.02 8.53
CA PHE A 296 -14.21 -7.22 8.61
C PHE A 296 -13.76 -7.44 10.05
N SER A 297 -13.67 -8.71 10.47
CA SER A 297 -12.97 -9.12 11.68
C SER A 297 -12.34 -10.51 11.55
N GLY A 298 -11.32 -10.80 12.36
CA GLY A 298 -10.66 -12.11 12.44
C GLY A 298 -9.42 -12.08 13.31
N THR A 299 -8.73 -13.22 13.40
CA THR A 299 -7.44 -13.35 14.08
C THR A 299 -6.30 -13.27 13.08
N ASP A 300 -5.33 -12.39 13.33
CA ASP A 300 -4.20 -12.09 12.46
C ASP A 300 -3.08 -13.14 12.50
N TRP A 301 -2.16 -13.08 11.54
CA TRP A 301 -0.98 -13.94 11.52
C TRP A 301 -0.01 -13.57 12.66
N ILE A 302 0.53 -14.58 13.34
CA ILE A 302 1.40 -14.39 14.51
C ILE A 302 2.87 -14.28 14.08
N SER A 303 3.59 -13.29 14.62
CA SER A 303 5.06 -13.23 14.56
C SER A 303 5.66 -13.90 15.79
N ASN A 304 6.22 -15.10 15.63
CA ASN A 304 6.81 -15.90 16.72
C ASN A 304 8.10 -16.65 16.27
N ASN A 305 8.67 -16.28 15.12
CA ASN A 305 9.97 -16.81 14.68
C ASN A 305 11.07 -16.20 15.55
N LEU A 306 11.89 -17.04 16.21
CA LEU A 306 12.91 -16.64 17.19
C LEU A 306 14.35 -16.72 16.66
N THR A 307 14.57 -16.36 15.39
CA THR A 307 15.93 -16.30 14.82
C THR A 307 16.75 -15.22 15.53
N ASP A 308 17.88 -15.58 16.15
CA ASP A 308 18.84 -14.60 16.70
C ASP A 308 19.48 -13.80 15.55
N GLN A 309 19.48 -12.47 15.66
CA GLN A 309 20.17 -11.57 14.74
C GLN A 309 21.69 -11.62 14.90
N ASN A 310 22.17 -12.06 16.06
CA ASN A 310 23.58 -12.04 16.45
C ASN A 310 24.05 -13.44 16.92
N PRO A 311 23.73 -14.54 16.19
CA PRO A 311 23.77 -15.93 16.70
C PRO A 311 25.17 -16.38 17.13
N ASN A 312 26.21 -15.78 16.55
CA ASN A 312 27.59 -15.87 17.01
C ASN A 312 28.20 -14.47 16.96
N SER A 313 28.02 -13.69 18.03
CA SER A 313 28.58 -12.34 18.09
C SER A 313 30.08 -12.38 18.39
N LEU A 314 30.88 -12.57 17.33
CA LEU A 314 32.35 -12.70 17.28
C LEU A 314 33.17 -11.57 17.93
N ILE A 315 32.51 -10.57 18.54
CA ILE A 315 33.11 -9.54 19.40
C ILE A 315 32.34 -9.38 20.74
N THR A 316 31.00 -9.52 20.78
CA THR A 316 30.21 -9.09 21.95
C THR A 316 29.82 -10.18 22.95
N ALA A 317 29.86 -11.47 22.59
CA ALA A 317 29.69 -12.59 23.54
C ALA A 317 31.02 -13.06 24.16
N ASN A 318 32.14 -12.45 23.75
CA ASN A 318 33.52 -12.92 23.93
C ASN A 318 33.78 -14.25 23.17
N PRO A 319 34.46 -14.23 22.00
CA PRO A 319 34.60 -15.41 21.13
C PRO A 319 35.42 -16.57 21.73
N ASN A 320 36.01 -16.38 22.91
CA ASN A 320 36.69 -17.44 23.66
C ASN A 320 35.71 -18.37 24.42
N PHE A 321 34.41 -18.10 24.40
CA PHE A 321 33.40 -18.82 25.19
C PHE A 321 32.28 -19.42 24.32
N SER A 322 32.23 -20.76 24.26
CA SER A 322 31.10 -21.48 23.67
C SER A 322 30.01 -21.68 24.73
N LEU A 323 29.06 -20.76 24.79
CA LEU A 323 27.86 -20.86 25.63
C LEU A 323 26.72 -21.50 24.84
N SER A 324 25.97 -22.43 25.44
CA SER A 324 24.88 -23.13 24.73
C SER A 324 23.65 -22.26 24.49
N ASN A 325 23.46 -21.24 25.33
CA ASN A 325 22.51 -20.16 25.15
C ASN A 325 23.29 -18.84 25.03
N ASN A 326 23.03 -18.03 24.01
CA ASN A 326 23.67 -16.72 23.86
C ASN A 326 23.11 -15.75 24.94
N PRO A 327 23.90 -15.32 25.94
CA PRO A 327 23.39 -14.45 27.00
C PRO A 327 23.16 -13.00 26.51
N ALA A 328 23.61 -12.70 25.30
CA ALA A 328 23.40 -11.48 24.52
C ALA A 328 22.66 -11.79 23.20
N GLU A 329 21.69 -12.70 23.22
CA GLU A 329 20.73 -12.90 22.12
C GLU A 329 19.95 -11.61 21.80
N ASP A 330 19.52 -11.49 20.55
CA ASP A 330 18.65 -10.43 20.02
C ASP A 330 17.72 -11.11 19.02
N LEU A 331 16.62 -11.68 19.53
CA LEU A 331 15.77 -12.60 18.78
C LEU A 331 14.74 -11.82 17.95
N TRP A 332 14.45 -12.31 16.75
CA TRP A 332 13.28 -11.83 16.00
C TRP A 332 12.01 -11.97 16.85
N ASN A 333 11.13 -10.97 16.74
CA ASN A 333 9.83 -10.94 17.45
C ASN A 333 9.94 -10.98 18.99
N LYS A 334 11.09 -10.57 19.53
CA LYS A 334 11.35 -10.34 20.95
C LYS A 334 11.76 -8.88 21.16
N TYR A 335 11.48 -8.34 22.34
CA TYR A 335 11.74 -6.94 22.70
C TYR A 335 12.18 -6.84 24.16
N GLY A 336 13.14 -5.95 24.46
CA GLY A 336 13.83 -5.85 25.74
C GLY A 336 15.26 -6.43 25.69
N ASP A 337 15.51 -7.35 24.76
CA ASP A 337 16.79 -8.04 24.54
C ASP A 337 17.70 -7.36 23.50
N GLU A 338 17.22 -6.35 22.79
CA GLU A 338 17.92 -5.78 21.63
C GLU A 338 19.27 -5.15 22.01
N ARG A 339 20.19 -5.05 21.03
CA ARG A 339 21.56 -4.53 21.22
C ARG A 339 21.67 -3.22 22.03
N ASN A 340 20.70 -2.30 21.97
CA ASN A 340 20.74 -1.03 22.72
C ASN A 340 20.44 -1.16 24.22
N ASN A 341 19.83 -2.27 24.66
CA ASN A 341 19.45 -2.56 26.04
C ASN A 341 20.49 -3.41 26.80
N ARG A 342 21.44 -4.03 26.09
CA ARG A 342 22.46 -4.90 26.68
C ARG A 342 23.33 -4.16 27.70
N VAL A 343 23.70 -4.84 28.78
CA VAL A 343 24.62 -4.34 29.81
C VAL A 343 25.89 -5.18 29.86
N ALA A 344 27.03 -4.53 30.07
CA ALA A 344 28.30 -5.20 30.31
C ALA A 344 28.44 -5.59 31.79
N VAL A 345 28.51 -6.88 32.08
CA VAL A 345 28.83 -7.45 33.41
C VAL A 345 30.30 -7.84 33.46
N LYS A 346 30.95 -7.57 34.60
CA LYS A 346 32.36 -7.92 34.83
C LYS A 346 32.45 -8.91 36.00
N VAL A 347 33.18 -10.00 35.79
CA VAL A 347 33.46 -11.03 36.79
C VAL A 347 34.93 -11.43 36.72
N ASP A 348 35.51 -11.91 37.81
CA ASP A 348 36.69 -12.76 37.70
C ASP A 348 36.25 -14.16 37.25
N TYR A 349 36.90 -14.67 36.21
CA TYR A 349 36.73 -16.04 35.74
C TYR A 349 38.11 -16.68 35.55
N ASN A 350 38.38 -17.74 36.32
CA ASN A 350 39.67 -18.45 36.34
C ASN A 350 40.88 -17.54 36.65
N GLY A 351 40.75 -16.58 37.57
CA GLY A 351 41.82 -15.66 37.97
C GLY A 351 42.06 -14.53 36.96
N LYS A 352 41.06 -14.21 36.14
CA LYS A 352 41.14 -13.18 35.09
C LYS A 352 39.85 -12.34 35.06
N PRO A 353 39.96 -11.00 35.17
CA PRO A 353 38.86 -10.08 34.88
C PRO A 353 38.31 -10.32 33.48
N THR A 354 37.05 -10.73 33.39
CA THR A 354 36.36 -11.10 32.16
C THR A 354 35.07 -10.28 32.04
N THR A 355 34.86 -9.65 30.89
CA THR A 355 33.64 -8.89 30.60
C THR A 355 32.75 -9.69 29.65
N PHE A 356 31.47 -9.81 30.01
CA PHE A 356 30.42 -10.36 29.15
C PHE A 356 29.36 -9.28 28.91
N ASN A 357 28.78 -9.22 27.71
CA ASN A 357 27.54 -8.47 27.50
C ASN A 357 26.37 -9.41 27.76
N VAL A 358 25.30 -8.89 28.38
CA VAL A 358 24.05 -9.62 28.55
C VAL A 358 22.85 -8.76 28.17
N SER A 359 21.90 -9.32 27.44
CA SER A 359 20.55 -8.75 27.23
C SER A 359 19.66 -9.00 28.46
N ARG A 360 18.50 -8.34 28.57
CA ARG A 360 17.45 -8.72 29.53
C ARG A 360 16.63 -9.92 29.01
N THR A 361 15.77 -10.51 29.84
CA THR A 361 14.88 -11.59 29.38
C THR A 361 13.90 -11.15 28.29
N GLY A 362 13.33 -9.94 28.34
CA GLY A 362 12.46 -9.42 27.28
C GLY A 362 11.13 -10.17 27.06
N TYR A 363 10.21 -9.57 26.31
CA TYR A 363 8.86 -10.11 26.04
C TYR A 363 8.73 -10.50 24.57
N LEU A 364 8.02 -11.59 24.29
CA LEU A 364 7.71 -12.02 22.93
C LEU A 364 6.53 -11.22 22.37
N GLU A 365 6.57 -10.92 21.08
CA GLU A 365 5.55 -10.15 20.38
C GLU A 365 4.13 -10.67 20.57
N LYS A 366 3.97 -12.00 20.47
CA LYS A 366 2.69 -12.71 20.66
C LYS A 366 2.04 -12.52 22.03
N ASP A 367 2.81 -12.05 23.02
CA ASP A 367 2.33 -11.77 24.38
C ASP A 367 2.05 -10.27 24.58
N LEU A 368 2.72 -9.40 23.81
CA LEU A 368 2.52 -7.95 23.81
C LEU A 368 1.31 -7.52 22.97
N VAL A 369 1.01 -8.23 21.88
CA VAL A 369 -0.01 -7.87 20.88
C VAL A 369 -1.19 -8.85 20.91
N SER A 370 -2.42 -8.34 21.03
CA SER A 370 -3.59 -9.15 20.68
C SER A 370 -3.64 -9.36 19.17
N PRO A 371 -3.78 -10.61 18.69
CA PRO A 371 -3.91 -10.92 17.27
C PRO A 371 -5.30 -10.58 16.72
N ASP A 372 -6.27 -10.19 17.53
CA ASP A 372 -7.59 -9.81 17.03
C ASP A 372 -7.49 -8.54 16.18
N VAL A 373 -8.06 -8.58 14.97
CA VAL A 373 -8.09 -7.46 14.04
C VAL A 373 -9.50 -7.23 13.51
N LYS A 374 -9.81 -5.96 13.29
CA LYS A 374 -11.05 -5.50 12.64
C LYS A 374 -10.75 -4.39 11.65
N ASN A 375 -11.60 -4.25 10.65
CA ASN A 375 -11.58 -3.11 9.74
C ASN A 375 -13.02 -2.70 9.38
N ILE A 376 -13.37 -1.45 9.69
CA ILE A 376 -14.61 -0.82 9.25
C ILE A 376 -14.25 0.07 8.06
N LYS A 377 -15.00 -0.03 6.97
CA LYS A 377 -14.99 0.92 5.85
C LYS A 377 -16.37 1.51 5.69
N PHE A 378 -16.45 2.80 5.39
CA PHE A 378 -17.68 3.48 5.01
C PHE A 378 -17.36 4.53 3.95
N ASP A 379 -18.18 4.63 2.92
CA ASP A 379 -18.20 5.80 2.05
C ASP A 379 -19.62 6.22 1.71
N ALA A 380 -19.80 7.53 1.55
CA ALA A 380 -21.04 8.15 1.14
C ALA A 380 -20.73 9.27 0.15
N GLY A 381 -21.40 9.26 -1.00
CA GLY A 381 -21.20 10.23 -2.06
C GLY A 381 -22.51 10.79 -2.61
N LEU A 382 -22.52 12.10 -2.84
CA LEU A 382 -23.57 12.84 -3.52
C LEU A 382 -23.01 13.34 -4.85
N TYR A 383 -23.74 13.10 -5.94
CA TYR A 383 -23.28 13.33 -7.30
C TYR A 383 -24.34 14.13 -8.08
N TYR A 384 -23.91 15.13 -8.85
CA TYR A 384 -24.78 15.95 -9.67
C TYR A 384 -24.24 16.11 -11.10
N ARG A 385 -25.13 16.09 -12.10
CA ARG A 385 -24.80 16.34 -13.51
C ARG A 385 -25.44 17.63 -14.01
N PHE A 386 -24.64 18.53 -14.57
CA PHE A 386 -25.10 19.71 -15.28
C PHE A 386 -25.28 19.35 -16.77
N GLY A 387 -26.25 18.46 -17.05
CA GLY A 387 -26.38 17.81 -18.36
C GLY A 387 -25.12 17.00 -18.73
N ASP A 388 -24.87 16.88 -20.03
CA ASP A 388 -23.78 16.03 -20.57
C ASP A 388 -22.39 16.71 -20.59
N GLN A 389 -22.21 17.81 -19.87
CA GLN A 389 -21.00 18.64 -19.94
C GLN A 389 -20.14 18.57 -18.66
N TRP A 390 -20.78 18.49 -17.48
CA TRP A 390 -20.10 18.51 -16.17
C TRP A 390 -20.76 17.58 -15.16
N LYS A 391 -19.93 16.91 -14.35
CA LYS A 391 -20.32 16.16 -13.15
C LYS A 391 -19.61 16.75 -11.93
N ALA A 392 -20.38 17.18 -10.93
CA ALA A 392 -19.86 17.49 -9.59
C ALA A 392 -20.09 16.29 -8.66
N SER A 393 -19.23 16.14 -7.66
CA SER A 393 -19.45 15.21 -6.55
C SER A 393 -18.81 15.69 -5.24
N TYR A 394 -19.47 15.35 -4.14
CA TYR A 394 -18.88 15.31 -2.81
C TYR A 394 -18.84 13.85 -2.35
N VAL A 395 -17.70 13.39 -1.85
CA VAL A 395 -17.53 12.02 -1.32
C VAL A 395 -16.83 12.09 0.04
N TYR A 396 -17.50 11.57 1.06
CA TYR A 396 -16.92 11.28 2.36
C TYR A 396 -16.51 9.80 2.42
N ARG A 397 -15.33 9.50 2.96
CA ARG A 397 -14.91 8.14 3.32
C ARG A 397 -14.38 8.11 4.75
N TYR A 398 -14.64 7.01 5.44
CA TYR A 398 -14.14 6.72 6.78
C TYR A 398 -13.60 5.29 6.81
N GLY A 399 -12.41 5.11 7.37
CA GLY A 399 -11.87 3.80 7.70
C GLY A 399 -11.40 3.75 9.15
N LEU A 400 -11.74 2.68 9.86
CA LEU A 400 -11.13 2.28 11.13
C LEU A 400 -10.39 0.97 10.92
N LEU A 401 -9.17 0.85 11.44
CA LEU A 401 -8.36 -0.36 11.33
C LEU A 401 -7.63 -0.71 12.63
N ASP A 402 -7.61 -2.01 12.91
CA ASP A 402 -6.62 -2.67 13.77
C ASP A 402 -5.65 -3.45 12.89
N GLY A 403 -4.38 -3.58 13.32
CA GLY A 403 -3.36 -4.36 12.62
C GLY A 403 -1.95 -4.07 13.12
N THR A 404 -0.96 -4.85 12.72
CA THR A 404 0.45 -4.66 13.14
C THR A 404 1.33 -4.39 11.92
N PHE A 405 2.31 -3.48 12.05
CA PHE A 405 3.28 -3.22 10.98
C PHE A 405 4.69 -2.90 11.50
N GLN A 406 5.67 -3.00 10.60
CA GLN A 406 7.10 -2.89 10.91
C GLN A 406 7.75 -1.63 10.32
N ARG A 407 8.58 -1.00 11.15
CA ARG A 407 9.51 0.09 10.83
C ARG A 407 10.87 -0.27 11.45
N GLY A 408 11.53 0.67 12.12
CA GLY A 408 12.64 0.37 13.05
C GLY A 408 12.18 -0.22 14.40
N ASN A 409 10.88 -0.20 14.70
CA ASN A 409 10.18 -1.00 15.71
C ASN A 409 8.92 -1.58 15.03
N LYS A 410 8.19 -2.48 15.68
CA LYS A 410 6.78 -2.70 15.34
C LYS A 410 5.84 -1.81 16.14
N ILE A 411 4.72 -1.50 15.50
CA ILE A 411 3.62 -0.70 16.05
C ILE A 411 2.35 -1.53 15.89
N ARG A 412 1.59 -1.67 16.98
CA ARG A 412 0.22 -2.16 16.97
C ARG A 412 -0.70 -0.97 16.72
N LEU A 413 -1.38 -0.97 15.58
CA LEU A 413 -2.49 -0.08 15.30
C LEU A 413 -3.77 -0.65 15.92
N GLN A 414 -4.47 0.18 16.69
CA GLN A 414 -5.69 -0.20 17.38
C GLN A 414 -6.65 0.99 17.43
N ASN A 415 -7.87 0.80 16.93
CA ASN A 415 -8.86 1.87 16.70
C ASN A 415 -8.29 3.05 15.88
N ALA A 416 -7.28 2.80 15.03
CA ALA A 416 -6.67 3.82 14.19
C ALA A 416 -7.63 4.21 13.07
N THR A 417 -7.79 5.50 12.81
CA THR A 417 -8.80 6.03 11.87
C THR A 417 -8.19 6.96 10.84
N VAL A 418 -8.72 6.87 9.61
CA VAL A 418 -8.50 7.88 8.56
C VAL A 418 -9.84 8.26 7.95
N GLN A 419 -10.07 9.57 7.81
CA GLN A 419 -11.26 10.14 7.19
C GLN A 419 -10.85 10.94 5.95
N ASN A 420 -11.66 10.93 4.91
CA ASN A 420 -11.41 11.67 3.67
C ASN A 420 -12.66 12.44 3.25
N HIS A 421 -12.52 13.73 2.97
CA HIS A 421 -13.57 14.55 2.35
C HIS A 421 -13.07 15.02 0.97
N LYS A 422 -13.70 14.55 -0.10
CA LYS A 422 -13.39 14.93 -1.50
C LYS A 422 -14.49 15.80 -2.08
N VAL A 423 -14.11 16.90 -2.73
CA VAL A 423 -14.94 17.63 -3.70
C VAL A 423 -14.28 17.51 -5.07
N GLU A 424 -15.06 17.21 -6.10
CA GLU A 424 -14.57 16.99 -7.47
C GLU A 424 -15.56 17.53 -8.50
N LEU A 425 -15.06 18.31 -9.45
CA LEU A 425 -15.80 18.80 -10.62
C LEU A 425 -15.08 18.33 -11.88
N THR A 426 -15.72 17.47 -12.65
CA THR A 426 -15.19 16.86 -13.88
C THR A 426 -16.04 17.27 -15.07
N GLY A 427 -15.47 17.99 -16.02
CA GLY A 427 -16.04 18.26 -17.34
C GLY A 427 -15.37 17.43 -18.44
N LYS A 428 -15.65 17.78 -19.69
CA LYS A 428 -15.01 17.13 -20.86
C LYS A 428 -13.52 17.45 -21.01
N GLU A 429 -13.13 18.68 -20.68
CA GLU A 429 -11.77 19.18 -20.88
C GLU A 429 -11.06 19.48 -19.55
N LEU A 430 -11.81 19.85 -18.50
CA LEU A 430 -11.29 20.31 -17.23
C LEU A 430 -11.69 19.36 -16.09
N THR A 431 -10.75 19.01 -15.21
CA THR A 431 -11.02 18.35 -13.93
C THR A 431 -10.41 19.17 -12.79
N PHE A 432 -11.22 19.53 -11.81
CA PHE A 432 -10.80 20.09 -10.53
C PHE A 432 -11.11 19.08 -9.40
N ARG A 433 -10.17 18.90 -8.48
CA ARG A 433 -10.32 18.06 -7.30
C ARG A 433 -9.67 18.73 -6.10
N ALA A 434 -10.38 18.78 -4.98
CA ALA A 434 -9.84 19.17 -3.69
C ALA A 434 -10.25 18.14 -2.63
N TYR A 435 -9.34 17.79 -1.72
CA TYR A 435 -9.66 16.92 -0.60
C TYR A 435 -8.85 17.23 0.65
N VAL A 436 -9.38 16.79 1.80
CA VAL A 436 -8.64 16.67 3.06
C VAL A 436 -8.74 15.24 3.58
N SER A 437 -7.60 14.70 3.97
CA SER A 437 -7.45 13.45 4.71
C SER A 437 -7.11 13.78 6.17
N ILE A 438 -7.81 13.17 7.13
CA ILE A 438 -7.62 13.39 8.57
C ILE A 438 -7.22 12.06 9.21
N GLU A 439 -6.12 12.05 9.94
CA GLU A 439 -5.52 10.85 10.54
C GLU A 439 -5.51 10.95 12.07
N ASN A 440 -5.85 9.85 12.75
CA ASN A 440 -5.73 9.71 14.21
C ASN A 440 -5.42 8.24 14.56
N THR A 441 -4.33 7.99 15.27
CA THR A 441 -3.90 6.62 15.64
C THR A 441 -4.73 5.97 16.75
N GLY A 442 -5.62 6.69 17.44
CA GLY A 442 -6.51 6.09 18.45
C GLY A 442 -5.75 5.50 19.64
N ASP A 443 -5.92 4.20 19.89
CA ASP A 443 -5.37 3.47 21.04
C ASP A 443 -4.11 2.66 20.66
N SER A 444 -3.44 3.06 19.58
CA SER A 444 -2.23 2.41 19.07
C SER A 444 -1.06 2.52 20.05
N TYR A 445 -0.13 1.55 20.01
CA TYR A 445 1.08 1.54 20.84
C TYR A 445 2.30 0.95 20.14
N ASN A 446 3.48 1.27 20.65
CA ASN A 446 4.78 0.85 20.13
C ASN A 446 5.35 -0.28 21.00
N LEU A 447 5.72 -1.41 20.40
CA LEU A 447 6.06 -2.63 21.14
C LEU A 447 7.36 -2.51 21.93
N LYS A 448 8.34 -1.77 21.42
CA LYS A 448 9.64 -1.60 22.10
C LYS A 448 9.50 -0.87 23.45
N PRO A 449 8.98 0.39 23.51
CA PRO A 449 8.83 1.06 24.79
C PRO A 449 7.86 0.33 25.73
N LEU A 450 6.90 -0.45 25.22
CA LEU A 450 6.09 -1.35 26.05
C LEU A 450 6.95 -2.40 26.75
N ALA A 451 7.78 -3.14 26.02
CA ALA A 451 8.66 -4.16 26.59
C ALA A 451 9.74 -3.58 27.50
N ASP A 452 10.39 -2.50 27.06
CA ASP A 452 11.40 -1.78 27.85
C ASP A 452 10.82 -1.31 29.19
N ASN A 453 9.61 -0.75 29.19
CA ASN A 453 8.96 -0.24 30.40
C ASN A 453 8.34 -1.32 31.29
N LEU A 454 7.90 -2.46 30.73
CA LEU A 454 7.54 -3.64 31.52
C LEU A 454 8.75 -4.19 32.30
N ASP A 455 9.93 -4.23 31.68
CA ASP A 455 11.18 -4.70 32.32
C ASP A 455 11.78 -3.66 33.28
N LEU A 456 11.66 -2.36 32.98
CA LEU A 456 12.10 -1.26 33.85
C LEU A 456 11.18 -1.08 35.07
N THR A 457 9.88 -1.39 34.97
CA THR A 457 8.96 -1.33 36.12
C THR A 457 9.36 -2.33 37.21
N ASN A 458 9.92 -3.49 36.85
CA ASN A 458 10.46 -4.44 37.82
C ASN A 458 11.75 -3.92 38.49
N LEU A 459 12.76 -3.57 37.69
CA LEU A 459 14.08 -3.12 38.17
C LEU A 459 14.71 -2.13 37.20
N SER A 460 15.43 -1.13 37.71
CA SER A 460 16.33 -0.30 36.91
C SER A 460 17.46 -1.13 36.28
N ASN A 461 18.02 -0.67 35.16
CA ASN A 461 19.13 -1.38 34.48
C ASN A 461 20.36 -1.57 35.39
N SER A 462 20.64 -0.62 36.28
CA SER A 462 21.73 -0.73 37.27
C SER A 462 21.44 -1.81 38.32
N ASN A 463 20.24 -1.85 38.88
CA ASN A 463 19.90 -2.82 39.93
C ASN A 463 19.86 -4.25 39.36
N TRP A 464 19.21 -4.41 38.20
CA TRP A 464 19.16 -5.68 37.47
C TRP A 464 20.57 -6.18 37.12
N LYS A 465 21.44 -5.31 36.59
CA LYS A 465 22.85 -5.64 36.31
C LYS A 465 23.59 -6.08 37.58
N ASN A 466 23.44 -5.34 38.67
CA ASN A 466 24.20 -5.61 39.90
C ASN A 466 23.80 -6.96 40.52
N ILE A 467 22.51 -7.31 40.50
CA ILE A 467 22.03 -8.63 40.92
C ILE A 467 22.62 -9.71 40.01
N PHE A 468 22.49 -9.56 38.68
CA PHE A 468 23.00 -10.53 37.71
C PHE A 468 24.52 -10.76 37.88
N GLN A 469 25.32 -9.70 37.95
CA GLN A 469 26.77 -9.77 38.08
C GLN A 469 27.21 -10.41 39.41
N THR A 470 26.53 -10.08 40.51
CA THR A 470 26.83 -10.64 41.84
C THR A 470 26.49 -12.13 41.90
N THR A 471 25.31 -12.52 41.40
CA THR A 471 24.89 -13.93 41.37
C THR A 471 25.75 -14.76 40.42
N LEU A 472 26.18 -14.20 39.28
CA LEU A 472 27.12 -14.84 38.35
C LEU A 472 28.48 -15.09 39.02
N GLN A 473 29.07 -14.07 39.66
CA GLN A 473 30.34 -14.22 40.37
C GLN A 473 30.23 -15.25 41.50
N ASN A 474 29.18 -15.19 42.31
CA ASN A 474 28.98 -16.13 43.41
C ASN A 474 28.84 -17.58 42.92
N SER A 475 28.18 -17.79 41.78
CA SER A 475 28.03 -19.12 41.15
C SER A 475 29.35 -19.64 40.57
N ILE A 476 30.16 -18.78 39.96
CA ILE A 476 31.52 -19.12 39.50
C ILE A 476 32.40 -19.50 40.71
N ASN A 477 32.33 -18.72 41.80
CA ASN A 477 33.11 -18.94 43.01
C ASN A 477 32.77 -20.25 43.74
N THR A 478 31.56 -20.80 43.58
CA THR A 478 31.16 -22.11 44.11
C THR A 478 31.45 -23.27 43.15
N GLY A 479 32.12 -23.02 42.02
CA GLY A 479 32.52 -24.05 41.06
C GLY A 479 31.41 -24.46 40.09
N ILE A 480 30.30 -23.73 40.01
CA ILE A 480 29.26 -23.96 39.00
C ILE A 480 29.81 -23.56 37.63
N ASN A 481 29.59 -24.40 36.62
CA ASN A 481 30.04 -24.10 35.26
C ASN A 481 29.37 -22.84 34.72
N LEU A 482 30.02 -22.17 33.76
CA LEU A 482 29.62 -20.85 33.31
C LEU A 482 28.20 -20.79 32.69
N ASN A 483 27.75 -21.85 32.00
CA ASN A 483 26.38 -21.89 31.42
C ASN A 483 25.31 -21.91 32.52
N ASP A 484 25.44 -22.79 33.51
CA ASP A 484 24.49 -22.88 34.62
C ASP A 484 24.56 -21.65 35.53
N ALA A 485 25.76 -21.09 35.74
CA ALA A 485 25.96 -19.84 36.45
C ALA A 485 25.21 -18.67 35.77
N PHE A 486 25.23 -18.57 34.43
CA PHE A 486 24.42 -17.60 33.68
C PHE A 486 22.91 -17.84 33.85
N ILE A 487 22.44 -19.09 33.85
CA ILE A 487 21.02 -19.43 34.04
C ILE A 487 20.53 -19.07 35.44
N ILE A 488 21.37 -19.27 36.48
CA ILE A 488 21.06 -18.87 37.86
C ILE A 488 21.06 -17.35 38.00
N ALA A 489 22.07 -16.66 37.45
CA ALA A 489 22.14 -15.20 37.45
C ALA A 489 20.95 -14.54 36.76
N ARG A 490 20.50 -15.11 35.63
CA ARG A 490 19.28 -14.71 34.91
C ARG A 490 18.05 -14.82 35.80
N ARG A 491 17.83 -15.99 36.41
CA ARG A 491 16.65 -16.30 37.22
C ARG A 491 16.49 -15.37 38.42
N GLU A 492 17.58 -15.01 39.10
CA GLU A 492 17.54 -14.11 40.25
C GLU A 492 17.42 -12.63 39.84
N ALA A 493 18.00 -12.22 38.71
CA ALA A 493 17.84 -10.85 38.19
C ALA A 493 16.44 -10.56 37.62
N ASP A 494 15.78 -11.57 37.03
CA ASP A 494 14.42 -11.45 36.49
C ASP A 494 13.31 -11.78 37.52
N LYS A 495 13.68 -11.91 38.81
CA LYS A 495 12.76 -12.13 39.93
C LYS A 495 11.74 -10.99 40.03
N ASN A 496 10.51 -11.32 40.41
CA ASN A 496 9.33 -10.42 40.49
C ASN A 496 8.85 -9.81 39.16
N ARG A 497 9.50 -10.11 38.03
CA ARG A 497 9.06 -9.70 36.70
C ARG A 497 7.66 -10.26 36.37
N VAL A 498 6.79 -9.42 35.81
CA VAL A 498 5.43 -9.84 35.43
C VAL A 498 5.46 -10.88 34.30
N VAL A 499 4.58 -11.89 34.40
CA VAL A 499 4.58 -13.05 33.49
C VAL A 499 3.38 -12.97 32.52
N PRO A 500 3.58 -13.10 31.21
CA PRO A 500 2.50 -13.19 30.22
C PRO A 500 1.36 -14.12 30.61
N GLY A 501 0.12 -13.72 30.29
CA GLY A 501 -1.09 -14.46 30.65
C GLY A 501 -1.53 -14.32 32.11
N THR A 502 -0.77 -13.63 32.98
CA THR A 502 -1.22 -13.30 34.34
C THR A 502 -1.99 -11.97 34.39
N ALA A 503 -2.91 -11.83 35.33
CA ALA A 503 -3.66 -10.58 35.54
C ALA A 503 -2.74 -9.38 35.85
N ALA A 504 -1.65 -9.59 36.58
CA ALA A 504 -0.67 -8.55 36.89
C ALA A 504 0.07 -8.03 35.63
N PHE A 505 0.41 -8.94 34.70
CA PHE A 505 1.00 -8.56 33.41
C PHE A 505 0.01 -7.73 32.58
N GLU A 506 -1.23 -8.20 32.41
CA GLU A 506 -2.22 -7.46 31.62
C GLU A 506 -2.59 -6.11 32.27
N GLN A 507 -2.67 -6.01 33.61
CA GLN A 507 -2.89 -4.73 34.30
C GLN A 507 -1.76 -3.73 34.04
N LEU A 508 -0.49 -4.16 34.14
CA LEU A 508 0.65 -3.28 33.91
C LEU A 508 0.79 -2.92 32.42
N LYS A 509 0.61 -3.88 31.51
CA LYS A 509 0.59 -3.70 30.06
C LYS A 509 -0.47 -2.67 29.64
N ASN A 510 -1.71 -2.82 30.11
CA ASN A 510 -2.80 -1.87 29.84
C ASN A 510 -2.53 -0.46 30.42
N THR A 511 -1.83 -0.38 31.56
CA THR A 511 -1.36 0.90 32.13
C THR A 511 -0.34 1.57 31.21
N ILE A 512 0.70 0.85 30.77
CA ILE A 512 1.79 1.37 29.95
C ILE A 512 1.30 1.81 28.57
N ILE A 513 0.45 1.03 27.88
CA ILE A 513 -0.08 1.42 26.55
C ILE A 513 -1.02 2.64 26.61
N GLY A 514 -1.55 3.01 27.78
CA GLY A 514 -2.36 4.21 27.97
C GLY A 514 -1.57 5.51 28.08
N ILE A 515 -0.25 5.45 28.34
CA ILE A 515 0.57 6.61 28.69
C ILE A 515 1.37 7.10 27.46
N ASN A 516 1.15 8.37 27.06
CA ASN A 516 1.87 9.06 25.97
C ASN A 516 3.18 9.72 26.45
N ASN A 517 4.02 8.98 27.16
CA ASN A 517 5.41 9.33 27.43
C ASN A 517 6.19 8.01 27.53
N TRP A 518 7.18 7.81 26.66
CA TRP A 518 7.91 6.54 26.58
C TRP A 518 9.09 6.44 27.56
N ASP A 519 9.48 7.54 28.20
CA ASP A 519 10.50 7.55 29.25
C ASP A 519 9.95 6.99 30.57
N SER A 520 10.81 6.42 31.41
CA SER A 520 10.46 5.88 32.75
C SER A 520 11.35 6.48 33.85
N ALA A 521 10.76 6.71 35.02
CA ALA A 521 11.50 7.11 36.22
C ALA A 521 12.61 6.10 36.59
N ASN A 522 12.39 4.80 36.35
CA ASN A 522 13.37 3.74 36.62
C ASN A 522 14.52 3.69 35.58
N ALA A 523 14.46 4.50 34.52
CA ALA A 523 15.61 4.82 33.67
C ALA A 523 16.44 6.02 34.19
N GLY A 524 16.04 6.63 35.31
CA GLY A 524 16.70 7.82 35.89
C GLY A 524 16.25 9.15 35.29
N ILE A 525 15.13 9.18 34.56
CA ILE A 525 14.66 10.36 33.84
C ILE A 525 13.71 11.17 34.73
N ALA A 526 14.13 12.38 35.11
CA ALA A 526 13.36 13.26 35.98
C ALA A 526 12.02 13.67 35.33
N GLY A 527 10.92 13.55 36.09
CA GLY A 527 9.57 13.87 35.63
C GLY A 527 8.92 12.81 34.73
N ALA A 528 9.60 11.70 34.42
CA ALA A 528 9.01 10.58 33.69
C ALA A 528 8.01 9.77 34.57
N PRO A 529 6.98 9.14 33.98
CA PRO A 529 6.07 8.25 34.71
C PRO A 529 6.80 7.09 35.39
N ALA A 530 6.30 6.64 36.54
CA ALA A 530 6.88 5.52 37.29
C ALA A 530 6.99 4.24 36.45
N THR A 531 5.90 3.84 35.79
CA THR A 531 5.82 2.69 34.89
C THR A 531 6.35 2.96 33.49
N GLY A 532 6.73 4.21 33.16
CA GLY A 532 6.82 4.67 31.77
C GLY A 532 5.50 4.49 30.99
N GLY A 533 5.60 4.44 29.67
CA GLY A 533 4.47 4.37 28.75
C GLY A 533 4.83 3.87 27.34
N ALA A 534 3.84 3.65 26.49
CA ALA A 534 4.03 3.13 25.13
C ALA A 534 2.99 3.62 24.10
N LYS A 535 2.06 4.51 24.48
CA LYS A 535 1.00 5.00 23.59
C LYS A 535 1.58 5.72 22.37
N LEU A 536 1.01 5.48 21.19
CA LEU A 536 1.32 6.20 19.96
C LEU A 536 0.13 7.09 19.60
N GLU A 537 0.20 8.38 19.90
CA GLU A 537 -0.88 9.35 19.64
C GLU A 537 -0.51 10.35 18.53
N GLN A 538 -0.52 9.90 17.27
CA GLN A 538 -0.25 10.75 16.11
C GLN A 538 -1.56 11.26 15.49
N LYS A 539 -1.60 12.56 15.20
CA LYS A 539 -2.75 13.25 14.58
C LYS A 539 -2.26 14.16 13.46
N SER A 540 -2.94 14.14 12.32
CA SER A 540 -2.56 14.97 11.17
C SER A 540 -3.74 15.33 10.28
N ARG A 541 -3.53 16.38 9.46
CA ARG A 541 -4.41 16.74 8.34
C ARG A 541 -3.57 16.90 7.08
N PHE A 542 -3.93 16.20 6.02
CA PHE A 542 -3.33 16.32 4.70
C PHE A 542 -4.35 16.93 3.73
N TYR A 543 -4.02 18.08 3.17
CA TYR A 543 -4.83 18.80 2.19
C TYR A 543 -4.19 18.68 0.81
N GLN A 544 -4.98 18.36 -0.21
CA GLN A 544 -4.55 18.45 -1.61
C GLN A 544 -5.59 19.17 -2.46
N GLY A 545 -5.12 20.04 -3.35
CA GLY A 545 -5.89 20.58 -4.47
C GLY A 545 -5.16 20.33 -5.78
N GLU A 546 -5.86 19.87 -6.81
CA GLU A 546 -5.32 19.72 -8.16
C GLU A 546 -6.31 20.19 -9.25
N LEU A 547 -5.74 20.67 -10.34
CA LEU A 547 -6.45 21.05 -11.57
C LEU A 547 -5.76 20.36 -12.75
N THR A 548 -6.52 19.85 -13.71
CA THR A 548 -6.00 19.29 -14.97
C THR A 548 -6.91 19.73 -16.12
N TYR A 549 -6.32 20.22 -17.22
CA TYR A 549 -7.01 20.74 -18.40
C TYR A 549 -6.41 20.10 -19.66
N ASP A 550 -7.24 19.39 -20.43
CA ASP A 550 -6.95 19.01 -21.81
C ASP A 550 -7.19 20.22 -22.74
N LEU A 551 -6.09 20.79 -23.22
CA LEU A 551 -6.01 21.94 -24.12
C LEU A 551 -5.97 21.52 -25.60
N THR A 552 -6.15 20.24 -25.92
CA THR A 552 -6.06 19.70 -27.30
C THR A 552 -7.00 20.41 -28.28
N ARG A 553 -8.20 20.85 -27.86
CA ARG A 553 -9.10 21.62 -28.74
C ARG A 553 -8.54 22.99 -29.14
N LEU A 554 -7.62 23.56 -28.36
CA LEU A 554 -6.94 24.82 -28.65
C LEU A 554 -5.66 24.61 -29.47
N VAL A 555 -5.00 23.44 -29.36
CA VAL A 555 -3.71 23.15 -30.00
C VAL A 555 -3.86 22.15 -31.14
N LYS A 556 -3.95 22.65 -32.38
CA LYS A 556 -4.15 21.83 -33.59
C LYS A 556 -2.94 20.99 -34.04
N ILE A 557 -1.77 21.16 -33.43
CA ILE A 557 -0.51 20.56 -33.88
C ILE A 557 -0.17 19.26 -33.11
N PHE A 558 -0.64 19.14 -31.87
CA PHE A 558 -0.44 18.03 -30.95
C PHE A 558 -1.47 18.11 -29.81
N ASN A 559 -1.78 16.97 -29.19
CA ASN A 559 -2.62 16.94 -27.99
C ASN A 559 -1.81 17.52 -26.81
N LEU A 560 -2.42 18.40 -26.02
CA LEU A 560 -1.78 19.07 -24.89
C LEU A 560 -2.62 18.91 -23.63
N LEU A 561 -2.06 18.25 -22.62
CA LEU A 561 -2.62 18.15 -21.28
C LEU A 561 -1.76 18.97 -20.31
N ALA A 562 -2.36 19.86 -19.53
CA ALA A 562 -1.66 20.62 -18.49
C ALA A 562 -2.33 20.44 -17.12
N GLY A 563 -1.59 20.64 -16.04
CA GLY A 563 -2.18 20.61 -14.70
C GLY A 563 -1.26 21.16 -13.61
N ILE A 564 -1.85 21.44 -12.46
CA ILE A 564 -1.19 21.96 -11.26
C ILE A 564 -1.69 21.21 -10.03
N ASP A 565 -0.83 21.03 -9.03
CA ASP A 565 -1.20 20.41 -7.76
C ASP A 565 -0.45 21.02 -6.56
N TYR A 566 -1.19 21.22 -5.48
CA TYR A 566 -0.72 21.71 -4.19
C TYR A 566 -1.02 20.67 -3.11
N ARG A 567 -0.01 20.36 -2.28
CA ARG A 567 -0.09 19.47 -1.11
C ARG A 567 0.35 20.24 0.12
N LEU A 568 -0.43 20.18 1.20
CA LEU A 568 -0.04 20.66 2.54
C LEU A 568 -0.35 19.59 3.57
N TYR A 569 0.63 19.25 4.38
CA TYR A 569 0.50 18.43 5.58
C TYR A 569 0.60 19.35 6.80
N SER A 570 -0.36 19.22 7.72
CA SER A 570 -0.26 19.74 9.08
C SER A 570 -0.17 18.57 10.06
N ILE A 571 0.87 18.57 10.90
CA ILE A 571 1.16 17.55 11.90
C ILE A 571 0.94 18.15 13.29
N THR A 572 0.15 17.50 14.13
CA THR A 572 0.08 17.86 15.55
C THR A 572 1.28 17.26 16.29
N PRO A 573 2.11 18.06 17.02
CA PRO A 573 3.15 17.52 17.88
C PRO A 573 2.58 16.57 18.96
N ASP A 574 3.08 15.33 18.99
CA ASP A 574 2.68 14.29 19.94
C ASP A 574 3.64 14.12 21.12
N GLY A 575 4.79 14.80 21.08
CA GLY A 575 5.80 14.77 22.14
C GLY A 575 6.71 13.54 22.13
N ASN A 576 6.33 12.44 21.45
CA ASN A 576 7.16 11.23 21.34
C ASN A 576 7.73 10.98 19.94
N ASN A 577 7.14 11.53 18.86
CA ASN A 577 7.54 11.26 17.47
C ASN A 577 7.72 12.53 16.62
N PHE A 578 6.85 13.53 16.80
CA PHE A 578 6.89 14.84 16.17
C PHE A 578 6.79 15.93 17.25
N VAL A 579 7.53 17.02 17.04
CA VAL A 579 7.70 18.11 18.02
C VAL A 579 7.68 19.47 17.34
N ASP A 580 7.35 20.52 18.08
CA ASP A 580 7.47 21.89 17.60
C ASP A 580 8.95 22.31 17.60
N PHE A 581 9.57 22.31 16.42
CA PHE A 581 10.99 22.65 16.24
C PHE A 581 11.34 24.08 16.63
N ASN A 582 10.35 24.98 16.76
CA ASN A 582 10.58 26.35 17.26
C ASN A 582 10.84 26.39 18.78
N ARG A 583 10.59 25.29 19.51
CA ARG A 583 10.88 25.18 20.95
C ARG A 583 12.32 24.71 21.21
N PRO A 584 12.94 25.11 22.34
CA PRO A 584 14.23 24.59 22.79
C PRO A 584 14.27 23.05 22.86
N VAL A 585 15.42 22.44 22.56
CA VAL A 585 15.58 20.97 22.47
C VAL A 585 15.08 20.24 23.71
N ASN A 586 15.40 20.75 24.90
CA ASN A 586 15.00 20.21 26.20
C ASN A 586 13.50 20.36 26.50
N GLU A 587 12.78 21.24 25.78
CA GLU A 587 11.35 21.46 25.93
C GLU A 587 10.49 20.69 24.92
N ARG A 588 11.06 20.27 23.78
CA ARG A 588 10.33 19.66 22.66
C ARG A 588 9.49 18.43 23.04
N ASN A 589 9.90 17.67 24.06
CA ASN A 589 9.18 16.51 24.59
C ASN A 589 8.27 16.82 25.81
N ILE A 590 8.21 18.06 26.28
CA ILE A 590 7.46 18.47 27.48
C ILE A 590 6.13 19.12 27.07
N PRO A 591 4.97 18.68 27.60
CA PRO A 591 3.69 19.31 27.30
C PRO A 591 3.60 20.70 27.91
N LEU A 592 2.90 21.61 27.22
CA LEU A 592 2.52 22.92 27.72
C LEU A 592 1.35 22.79 28.72
N VAL A 593 1.04 23.89 29.43
CA VAL A 593 -0.03 23.95 30.45
C VAL A 593 -1.42 23.55 29.90
N ASN A 594 -1.65 23.69 28.60
CA ASN A 594 -2.88 23.27 27.91
C ASN A 594 -2.86 21.80 27.41
N GLY A 595 -1.82 21.03 27.74
CA GLY A 595 -1.65 19.64 27.31
C GLY A 595 -1.11 19.42 25.90
N THR A 596 -0.80 20.46 25.12
CA THR A 596 -0.21 20.30 23.76
C THR A 596 1.31 20.41 23.79
N PHE A 597 2.01 19.81 22.82
CA PHE A 597 3.48 19.85 22.74
C PHE A 597 4.05 21.03 21.92
N GLY A 598 3.18 21.93 21.44
CA GLY A 598 3.55 23.12 20.67
C GLY A 598 2.58 23.42 19.51
N LYS A 599 3.05 24.16 18.51
CA LYS A 599 2.30 24.52 17.29
C LYS A 599 2.31 23.40 16.25
N GLU A 600 1.29 23.35 15.40
CA GLU A 600 1.23 22.42 14.26
C GLU A 600 2.45 22.60 13.32
N VAL A 601 3.09 21.49 12.93
CA VAL A 601 4.25 21.49 12.03
C VAL A 601 3.75 21.35 10.58
N ILE A 602 4.04 22.36 9.76
CA ILE A 602 3.62 22.40 8.35
C ILE A 602 4.73 21.85 7.43
N TYR A 603 4.33 21.03 6.47
CA TYR A 603 5.17 20.58 5.36
C TYR A 603 4.37 20.66 4.06
N GLN A 604 4.86 21.41 3.06
CA GLN A 604 4.05 21.78 1.89
C GLN A 604 4.83 21.69 0.58
N LYS A 605 4.10 21.52 -0.53
CA LYS A 605 4.66 21.25 -1.85
C LYS A 605 3.73 21.77 -2.95
N TYR A 606 4.31 22.41 -3.96
CA TYR A 606 3.67 22.91 -5.17
C TYR A 606 4.19 22.12 -6.38
N GLY A 607 3.39 21.97 -7.43
CA GLY A 607 3.86 21.45 -8.71
C GLY A 607 2.96 21.80 -9.88
N ALA A 608 3.55 21.73 -11.07
CA ALA A 608 2.89 21.96 -12.35
C ALA A 608 3.46 21.01 -13.39
N PHE A 609 2.62 20.49 -14.29
CA PHE A 609 3.03 19.62 -15.38
C PHE A 609 2.37 20.02 -16.71
N ALA A 610 3.07 19.73 -17.80
CA ALA A 610 2.53 19.73 -19.16
C ALA A 610 2.95 18.44 -19.87
N GLN A 611 2.04 17.87 -20.65
CA GLN A 611 2.23 16.66 -21.44
C GLN A 611 1.74 16.90 -22.86
N ILE A 612 2.64 16.69 -23.82
CA ILE A 612 2.40 16.73 -25.26
C ILE A 612 2.28 15.29 -25.76
N THR A 613 1.29 15.00 -26.60
CA THR A 613 1.18 13.72 -27.32
C THR A 613 0.89 13.97 -28.79
N LYS A 614 1.63 13.31 -29.68
CA LYS A 614 1.44 13.42 -31.13
C LYS A 614 1.49 12.06 -31.80
N LEU A 615 0.59 11.87 -32.77
CA LEU A 615 0.52 10.69 -33.63
C LEU A 615 1.13 11.01 -35.00
N PHE A 616 1.81 10.02 -35.58
CA PHE A 616 2.49 10.09 -36.87
C PHE A 616 2.25 8.80 -37.67
N PHE A 617 2.47 8.88 -38.99
CA PHE A 617 2.42 7.72 -39.92
C PHE A 617 1.10 6.92 -39.84
N ASN A 618 -0.04 7.62 -39.85
CA ASN A 618 -1.39 7.04 -39.70
C ASN A 618 -1.52 6.23 -38.40
N ASP A 619 -1.25 6.90 -37.28
CA ASP A 619 -1.27 6.40 -35.90
C ASP A 619 -0.35 5.21 -35.59
N LYS A 620 0.58 4.88 -36.49
CA LYS A 620 1.59 3.82 -36.28
C LYS A 620 2.71 4.23 -35.35
N LEU A 621 2.93 5.53 -35.14
CA LEU A 621 3.92 6.03 -34.18
C LEU A 621 3.28 7.09 -33.29
N LYS A 622 3.34 6.86 -31.98
CA LYS A 622 2.91 7.81 -30.94
C LYS A 622 4.14 8.28 -30.19
N LEU A 623 4.37 9.58 -30.18
CA LEU A 623 5.35 10.23 -29.31
C LEU A 623 4.60 10.97 -28.20
N ASN A 624 5.03 10.76 -26.96
CA ASN A 624 4.52 11.43 -25.78
C ASN A 624 5.71 11.99 -25.00
N ALA A 625 5.65 13.27 -24.65
CA ALA A 625 6.65 13.95 -23.85
C ALA A 625 5.96 14.75 -22.75
N ALA A 626 6.41 14.63 -21.52
CA ALA A 626 5.92 15.41 -20.39
C ALA A 626 7.07 16.07 -19.65
N LEU A 627 6.83 17.27 -19.13
CA LEU A 627 7.71 17.97 -18.22
C LEU A 627 6.89 18.41 -17.01
N ARG A 628 7.44 18.16 -15.82
CA ARG A 628 6.86 18.59 -14.55
C ARG A 628 7.90 19.31 -13.70
N ILE A 629 7.47 20.37 -13.02
CA ILE A 629 8.24 21.06 -11.99
C ILE A 629 7.57 20.85 -10.64
N ASP A 630 8.36 20.58 -9.60
CA ASP A 630 7.90 20.49 -8.22
C ASP A 630 8.80 21.32 -7.28
N ARG A 631 8.21 22.07 -6.36
CA ARG A 631 8.92 22.86 -5.33
C ARG A 631 8.31 22.60 -3.96
N ASN A 632 9.14 22.17 -3.03
CA ASN A 632 8.86 22.16 -1.59
C ASN A 632 9.72 23.27 -0.96
N PRO A 633 9.25 24.10 -0.01
CA PRO A 633 10.06 25.19 0.57
C PRO A 633 11.44 24.76 1.09
N GLU A 634 11.55 23.55 1.64
CA GLU A 634 12.78 22.99 2.22
C GLU A 634 13.86 22.62 1.17
N PHE A 635 13.50 22.49 -0.12
CA PHE A 635 14.41 22.02 -1.19
C PHE A 635 14.21 22.79 -2.50
N GLU A 636 15.28 23.03 -3.25
CA GLU A 636 15.20 23.67 -4.57
C GLU A 636 14.18 23.00 -5.51
N ALA A 637 13.65 23.76 -6.47
CA ALA A 637 12.71 23.23 -7.45
C ALA A 637 13.36 22.12 -8.30
N LYS A 638 12.65 20.99 -8.49
CA LYS A 638 13.13 19.83 -9.24
C LYS A 638 12.31 19.63 -10.51
N LEU A 639 12.99 19.33 -11.61
CA LEU A 639 12.39 19.14 -12.94
C LEU A 639 12.38 17.64 -13.31
N ASN A 640 11.19 17.12 -13.62
CA ASN A 640 10.92 15.73 -13.95
C ASN A 640 10.51 15.61 -15.44
N PRO A 641 11.45 15.42 -16.38
CA PRO A 641 11.14 15.05 -17.76
C PRO A 641 10.73 13.57 -17.91
N ARG A 642 9.80 13.31 -18.84
CA ARG A 642 9.41 11.99 -19.35
C ARG A 642 9.33 12.06 -20.87
N ILE A 643 9.89 11.07 -21.56
CA ILE A 643 9.74 10.87 -23.01
C ILE A 643 9.35 9.40 -23.22
N SER A 644 8.37 9.16 -24.08
CA SER A 644 7.95 7.81 -24.45
C SER A 644 7.55 7.73 -25.92
N ILE A 645 7.87 6.60 -26.52
CA ILE A 645 7.63 6.29 -27.93
C ILE A 645 6.90 4.95 -27.97
N VAL A 646 5.76 4.90 -28.66
CA VAL A 646 5.03 3.66 -28.94
C VAL A 646 4.95 3.48 -30.46
N TYR A 647 5.51 2.39 -30.97
CA TYR A 647 5.45 2.00 -32.37
C TYR A 647 4.50 0.81 -32.54
N SER A 648 3.44 1.02 -33.32
CA SER A 648 2.35 0.09 -33.60
C SER A 648 2.24 -0.12 -35.12
N PRO A 649 3.15 -0.90 -35.76
CA PRO A 649 3.14 -1.10 -37.21
C PRO A 649 1.81 -1.67 -37.72
N VAL A 650 1.18 -2.50 -36.88
CA VAL A 650 -0.24 -2.93 -36.91
C VAL A 650 -0.77 -2.92 -35.47
N ASN A 651 -2.09 -2.91 -35.27
CA ASN A 651 -2.70 -2.81 -33.94
C ASN A 651 -2.34 -3.96 -32.98
N GLN A 652 -1.99 -5.13 -33.54
CA GLN A 652 -1.69 -6.37 -32.84
C GLN A 652 -0.25 -6.43 -32.28
N HIS A 653 0.65 -5.54 -32.70
CA HIS A 653 2.05 -5.52 -32.26
C HIS A 653 2.41 -4.10 -31.81
N ASN A 654 2.74 -3.93 -30.53
CA ASN A 654 2.99 -2.60 -29.95
C ASN A 654 4.31 -2.63 -29.18
N PHE A 655 5.31 -1.92 -29.70
CA PHE A 655 6.63 -1.75 -29.09
C PHE A 655 6.64 -0.43 -28.33
N ARG A 656 7.03 -0.44 -27.05
CA ARG A 656 7.19 0.75 -26.21
C ARG A 656 8.66 0.95 -25.83
N ALA A 657 9.11 2.19 -25.83
CA ALA A 657 10.36 2.61 -25.20
C ALA A 657 10.10 3.91 -24.42
N SER A 658 10.64 4.03 -23.22
CA SER A 658 10.49 5.25 -22.41
C SER A 658 11.75 5.58 -21.61
N PHE A 659 11.91 6.88 -21.35
CA PHE A 659 12.83 7.43 -20.37
C PHE A 659 12.02 8.36 -19.45
N GLN A 660 12.22 8.23 -18.14
CA GLN A 660 11.60 9.12 -17.17
C GLN A 660 12.54 9.40 -16.01
N ASN A 661 12.69 10.68 -15.69
CA ASN A 661 13.22 11.13 -14.41
C ASN A 661 12.09 11.27 -13.38
N GLY A 662 12.39 10.96 -12.12
CA GLY A 662 11.50 11.14 -10.98
C GLY A 662 12.26 11.66 -9.77
N TYR A 663 11.60 12.44 -8.91
CA TYR A 663 12.09 12.81 -7.58
C TYR A 663 11.10 12.43 -6.48
N ARG A 664 11.62 12.06 -5.31
CA ARG A 664 10.85 11.89 -4.07
C ARG A 664 11.41 12.83 -3.01
N PHE A 665 10.63 13.86 -2.65
CA PHE A 665 10.89 14.59 -1.40
C PHE A 665 10.73 13.63 -0.22
N PRO A 666 11.56 13.74 0.83
CA PRO A 666 11.45 12.88 2.01
C PRO A 666 10.04 12.90 2.60
N SER A 667 9.56 11.77 3.11
CA SER A 667 8.28 11.70 3.84
C SER A 667 8.33 12.53 5.13
N LEU A 668 7.17 12.78 5.75
CA LEU A 668 7.11 13.52 7.01
C LEU A 668 8.00 12.89 8.10
N PHE A 669 8.07 11.55 8.16
CA PHE A 669 8.91 10.86 9.13
C PHE A 669 10.41 10.95 8.79
N GLU A 670 10.81 10.87 7.51
CA GLU A 670 12.22 11.05 7.11
C GLU A 670 12.69 12.51 7.23
N ALA A 671 11.77 13.47 7.09
CA ALA A 671 12.03 14.90 7.17
C ALA A 671 12.02 15.45 8.60
N LEU A 672 11.05 15.03 9.43
CA LEU A 672 10.64 15.73 10.66
C LEU A 672 10.51 14.83 11.90
N SER A 673 10.92 13.56 11.85
CA SER A 673 10.84 12.70 13.04
C SER A 673 11.80 13.14 14.15
N PHE A 674 11.41 12.89 15.39
CA PHE A 674 12.14 13.22 16.62
C PHE A 674 11.88 12.16 17.70
N VAL A 675 11.94 10.88 17.30
CA VAL A 675 11.46 9.74 18.09
C VAL A 675 12.44 9.41 19.22
N ASN A 676 11.96 9.44 20.47
CA ASN A 676 12.71 8.84 21.58
C ASN A 676 12.58 7.30 21.51
N ASN A 677 13.69 6.57 21.62
CA ASN A 677 13.71 5.12 21.41
C ASN A 677 14.71 4.40 22.33
N GLY A 678 14.78 4.81 23.60
CA GLY A 678 15.59 4.16 24.64
C GLY A 678 17.09 4.41 24.46
N ASN A 679 17.60 5.50 25.05
CA ASN A 679 19.01 5.94 24.99
C ASN A 679 19.58 6.20 23.57
N VAL A 680 18.71 6.19 22.55
CA VAL A 680 18.98 6.49 21.14
C VAL A 680 17.76 7.25 20.59
N ARG A 681 17.97 8.41 19.96
CA ARG A 681 16.90 9.22 19.36
C ARG A 681 16.89 9.04 17.84
N ARG A 682 15.75 8.75 17.22
CA ARG A 682 15.63 8.69 15.75
C ARG A 682 15.19 10.06 15.21
N VAL A 683 15.93 10.60 14.26
CA VAL A 683 15.78 12.01 13.83
C VAL A 683 15.68 12.14 12.31
N GLY A 684 14.79 13.03 11.88
CA GLY A 684 14.68 13.47 10.49
C GLY A 684 15.92 14.21 10.00
N GLY A 685 16.14 14.24 8.69
CA GLY A 685 17.37 14.81 8.12
C GLY A 685 17.34 16.30 7.80
N LEU A 686 16.19 16.99 7.93
CA LEU A 686 16.13 18.44 7.70
C LEU A 686 16.97 19.19 8.72
N SER A 687 17.67 20.25 8.30
CA SER A 687 18.60 20.96 9.19
C SER A 687 17.95 21.49 10.48
N LYS A 688 16.68 21.92 10.43
CA LYS A 688 15.91 22.36 11.61
C LYS A 688 15.68 21.28 12.69
N VAL A 689 15.92 20.01 12.36
CA VAL A 689 15.93 18.89 13.32
C VAL A 689 17.30 18.78 14.01
N ASN A 690 18.39 19.09 13.28
CA ASN A 690 19.77 19.09 13.77
C ASN A 690 20.12 20.29 14.65
N ASP A 691 19.37 21.39 14.54
CA ASP A 691 19.58 22.60 15.35
C ASP A 691 19.54 22.28 16.85
N GLY A 692 20.70 22.46 17.51
CA GLY A 692 20.92 22.13 18.93
C GLY A 692 21.27 20.66 19.21
N LEU A 693 21.38 19.78 18.20
CA LEU A 693 21.77 18.38 18.33
C LEU A 693 23.13 18.04 17.70
N GLY A 694 23.50 18.68 16.58
CA GLY A 694 24.84 18.58 15.98
C GLY A 694 25.24 17.22 15.42
N TYR A 695 24.28 16.35 15.08
CA TYR A 695 24.55 14.98 14.60
C TYR A 695 25.04 14.91 13.15
N LEU A 696 24.86 15.95 12.34
CA LEU A 696 25.40 15.99 10.97
C LEU A 696 26.91 16.28 10.95
N GLU A 697 27.35 17.21 11.79
CA GLU A 697 28.66 17.87 11.74
C GLU A 697 29.59 17.53 12.91
N ASN A 698 29.05 17.15 14.08
CA ASN A 698 29.81 16.89 15.31
C ASN A 698 29.55 15.46 15.81
N SER A 699 29.71 14.45 14.94
CA SER A 699 29.41 13.07 15.30
C SER A 699 30.38 12.03 14.73
N TYR A 700 30.51 10.90 15.44
CA TYR A 700 31.27 9.73 15.02
C TYR A 700 30.34 8.59 14.60
N THR A 701 30.73 7.82 13.58
CA THR A 701 29.96 6.63 13.12
C THR A 701 30.01 5.51 14.16
N LEU A 702 28.89 4.82 14.43
CA LEU A 702 28.84 3.77 15.44
C LEU A 702 29.84 2.62 15.18
N ALA A 703 30.00 2.21 13.93
CA ALA A 703 30.95 1.16 13.55
C ALA A 703 32.43 1.53 13.84
N SER A 704 32.75 2.82 13.90
CA SER A 704 34.08 3.30 14.31
C SER A 704 34.25 3.30 15.83
N ILE A 705 33.21 3.69 16.57
CA ILE A 705 33.16 3.64 18.04
C ILE A 705 33.28 2.20 18.54
N ASP A 706 32.63 1.24 17.88
CA ASP A 706 32.70 -0.19 18.23
C ASP A 706 34.15 -0.72 18.11
N LYS A 707 34.84 -0.42 16.99
CA LYS A 707 36.24 -0.79 16.77
C LYS A 707 37.18 -0.12 17.79
N PHE A 708 37.02 1.19 17.98
CA PHE A 708 37.76 1.98 18.95
C PHE A 708 37.62 1.42 20.38
N THR A 709 36.39 1.17 20.82
CA THR A 709 36.11 0.63 22.17
C THR A 709 36.71 -0.76 22.35
N SER A 710 36.66 -1.61 21.32
CA SER A 710 37.29 -2.94 21.36
C SER A 710 38.81 -2.84 21.54
N ALA A 711 39.48 -1.98 20.76
CA ALA A 711 40.93 -1.80 20.85
C ALA A 711 41.37 -1.20 22.19
N VAL A 712 40.63 -0.18 22.68
CA VAL A 712 40.86 0.41 24.00
C VAL A 712 40.71 -0.62 25.13
N ASN A 713 39.70 -1.49 25.06
CA ASN A 713 39.54 -2.56 26.06
C ASN A 713 40.73 -3.54 26.02
N THR A 714 41.18 -3.97 24.83
CA THR A 714 42.37 -4.84 24.70
C THR A 714 43.63 -4.20 25.28
N ASP A 715 43.84 -2.90 25.05
CA ASP A 715 44.96 -2.14 25.63
C ASP A 715 44.86 -2.02 27.17
N VAL A 716 43.66 -1.86 27.71
CA VAL A 716 43.40 -1.78 29.16
C VAL A 716 43.56 -3.14 29.85
N ASP A 717 43.07 -4.21 29.23
CA ASP A 717 43.27 -5.58 29.69
C ASP A 717 44.77 -5.98 29.59
N GLY A 718 45.51 -5.35 28.67
CA GLY A 718 46.98 -5.36 28.59
C GLY A 718 47.71 -4.44 29.56
N GLY A 719 47.00 -3.76 30.48
CA GLY A 719 47.57 -2.97 31.58
C GLY A 719 47.75 -1.47 31.32
N LYS A 720 47.33 -0.91 30.16
CA LYS A 720 47.33 0.55 29.96
C LYS A 720 46.24 1.23 30.79
N SER A 721 46.43 2.51 31.12
CA SER A 721 45.33 3.33 31.61
C SER A 721 44.32 3.58 30.48
N GLN A 722 43.02 3.63 30.81
CA GLN A 722 41.96 3.86 29.81
C GLN A 722 42.16 5.18 29.05
N SER A 723 42.71 6.21 29.70
CA SER A 723 42.98 7.49 29.05
C SER A 723 44.12 7.41 28.02
N GLN A 724 45.19 6.68 28.33
CA GLN A 724 46.28 6.46 27.37
C GLN A 724 45.81 5.60 26.19
N ALA A 725 45.17 4.47 26.48
CA ALA A 725 44.58 3.58 25.47
C ALA A 725 43.63 4.34 24.52
N ALA A 726 42.80 5.24 25.06
CA ALA A 726 41.91 6.10 24.27
C ALA A 726 42.66 7.05 23.32
N GLN A 727 43.82 7.58 23.73
CA GLN A 727 44.63 8.46 22.87
C GLN A 727 45.46 7.69 21.84
N ASP A 728 45.96 6.51 22.20
CA ASP A 728 46.72 5.62 21.32
C ASP A 728 45.86 5.07 20.15
N ASN A 729 44.54 4.96 20.36
CA ASN A 729 43.60 4.35 19.41
C ASN A 729 42.67 5.35 18.70
N LYS A 730 42.79 6.66 18.96
CA LYS A 730 41.79 7.67 18.51
C LYS A 730 41.59 7.75 17.00
N GLN A 731 42.59 7.38 16.20
CA GLN A 731 42.53 7.25 14.74
C GLN A 731 41.51 6.21 14.24
N LEU A 732 41.02 5.32 15.12
CA LEU A 732 39.94 4.37 14.80
C LEU A 732 38.56 5.03 14.78
N LEU A 733 38.39 6.24 15.33
CA LEU A 733 37.14 7.00 15.31
C LEU A 733 36.99 7.76 13.98
N VAL A 734 35.90 7.49 13.27
CA VAL A 734 35.62 8.06 11.94
C VAL A 734 34.46 9.03 12.04
N ALA A 735 34.74 10.32 11.79
CA ALA A 735 33.74 11.38 11.74
C ALA A 735 32.67 11.05 10.68
N ALA A 736 31.40 11.23 11.03
CA ALA A 736 30.29 10.82 10.17
C ALA A 736 30.02 11.80 9.03
N ASN A 737 30.22 13.12 9.27
CA ASN A 737 30.07 14.21 8.30
C ASN A 737 28.87 14.04 7.37
N LEU A 738 27.69 13.80 7.97
CA LEU A 738 26.50 13.37 7.25
C LEU A 738 25.98 14.48 6.33
N GLN A 739 25.58 14.10 5.11
CA GLN A 739 25.00 15.06 4.18
C GLN A 739 23.68 15.63 4.72
N LYS A 740 23.45 16.93 4.49
CA LYS A 740 22.13 17.55 4.68
C LYS A 740 21.14 16.87 3.74
N LEU A 741 19.97 16.50 4.26
CA LEU A 741 18.95 15.76 3.54
C LEU A 741 18.60 16.41 2.18
N GLN A 742 18.50 15.59 1.15
CA GLN A 742 18.08 15.96 -0.21
C GLN A 742 17.00 15.00 -0.73
N PRO A 743 16.20 15.39 -1.75
CA PRO A 743 15.22 14.50 -2.38
C PRO A 743 15.92 13.34 -3.11
N GLU A 744 15.34 12.13 -3.04
CA GLU A 744 15.80 11.01 -3.87
C GLU A 744 15.54 11.32 -5.35
N LYS A 745 16.44 10.87 -6.22
CA LYS A 745 16.30 10.97 -7.68
C LYS A 745 16.33 9.58 -8.31
N ILE A 746 15.46 9.33 -9.27
CA ILE A 746 15.46 8.14 -10.12
C ILE A 746 15.54 8.55 -11.59
N ASN A 747 16.36 7.86 -12.38
CA ASN A 747 16.32 7.85 -13.84
C ASN A 747 15.92 6.43 -14.28
N SER A 748 14.72 6.28 -14.82
CA SER A 748 14.13 5.01 -15.27
C SER A 748 14.16 4.94 -16.80
N PHE A 749 14.76 3.88 -17.33
CA PHE A 749 14.72 3.51 -18.75
C PHE A 749 13.88 2.24 -18.89
N GLU A 750 12.98 2.20 -19.88
CA GLU A 750 12.11 1.05 -20.14
C GLU A 750 12.06 0.72 -21.62
N ILE A 751 11.99 -0.58 -21.91
CA ILE A 751 11.52 -1.10 -23.21
C ILE A 751 10.46 -2.17 -22.96
N GLY A 752 9.57 -2.40 -23.91
CA GLY A 752 8.57 -3.44 -23.80
C GLY A 752 7.81 -3.73 -25.09
N TYR A 753 7.07 -4.82 -25.09
CA TYR A 753 6.36 -5.36 -26.24
C TYR A 753 5.03 -5.98 -25.80
N LYS A 754 3.91 -5.39 -26.23
CA LYS A 754 2.55 -5.86 -25.95
C LYS A 754 1.86 -6.27 -27.25
N SER A 755 1.52 -7.55 -27.36
CA SER A 755 1.14 -8.19 -28.62
C SER A 755 0.02 -9.21 -28.47
N VAL A 756 -0.76 -9.40 -29.54
CA VAL A 756 -1.92 -10.30 -29.60
C VAL A 756 -1.84 -11.16 -30.85
N PHE A 757 -1.94 -12.49 -30.68
CA PHE A 757 -1.79 -13.47 -31.75
C PHE A 757 -3.00 -14.40 -31.88
N PHE A 758 -3.09 -15.11 -33.01
CA PHE A 758 -4.02 -16.22 -33.26
C PHE A 758 -5.49 -15.89 -32.98
N ASN A 759 -6.01 -14.81 -33.58
CA ASN A 759 -7.37 -14.31 -33.37
C ASN A 759 -7.72 -14.14 -31.87
N ASN A 760 -6.84 -13.43 -31.16
CA ASN A 760 -6.98 -13.08 -29.74
C ASN A 760 -6.91 -14.27 -28.76
N LYS A 761 -6.40 -15.43 -29.19
CA LYS A 761 -6.14 -16.57 -28.29
C LYS A 761 -4.91 -16.38 -27.42
N LEU A 762 -3.85 -15.75 -27.93
CA LEU A 762 -2.61 -15.52 -27.18
C LEU A 762 -2.37 -14.02 -27.03
N VAL A 763 -2.07 -13.58 -25.80
CA VAL A 763 -1.57 -12.22 -25.50
C VAL A 763 -0.23 -12.35 -24.81
N LEU A 764 0.74 -11.59 -25.30
CA LEU A 764 2.10 -11.49 -24.77
C LEU A 764 2.32 -10.04 -24.31
N ASP A 765 2.81 -9.82 -23.09
CA ASP A 765 3.24 -8.49 -22.64
C ASP A 765 4.53 -8.57 -21.84
N TRP A 766 5.61 -8.17 -22.49
CA TRP A 766 6.97 -8.16 -21.97
C TRP A 766 7.44 -6.72 -21.69
N ASP A 767 8.24 -6.56 -20.65
CA ASP A 767 9.01 -5.35 -20.37
C ASP A 767 10.39 -5.67 -19.79
N PHE A 768 11.33 -4.76 -20.00
CA PHE A 768 12.60 -4.67 -19.31
C PHE A 768 12.78 -3.23 -18.81
N TYR A 769 13.33 -3.08 -17.60
CA TYR A 769 13.64 -1.78 -17.01
C TYR A 769 15.09 -1.73 -16.50
N TYR A 770 15.65 -0.52 -16.51
CA TYR A 770 16.92 -0.19 -15.89
C TYR A 770 16.79 1.16 -15.17
N ASN A 771 16.97 1.15 -13.85
CA ASN A 771 16.78 2.29 -12.97
C ASN A 771 18.12 2.71 -12.35
N ILE A 772 18.43 4.01 -12.38
CA ILE A 772 19.56 4.62 -11.68
C ILE A 772 19.00 5.50 -10.55
N TYR A 773 19.41 5.26 -9.31
CA TYR A 773 19.01 5.99 -8.11
C TYR A 773 20.19 6.78 -7.56
N GLU A 774 20.00 8.09 -7.37
CA GLU A 774 20.99 9.00 -6.80
C GLU A 774 20.42 9.60 -5.50
N GLY A 775 21.26 9.74 -4.47
CA GLY A 775 20.86 10.31 -3.18
C GLY A 775 19.78 9.50 -2.45
N PHE A 776 19.81 8.17 -2.54
CA PHE A 776 18.86 7.27 -1.87
C PHE A 776 18.81 7.51 -0.35
N LEU A 777 17.63 7.52 0.26
CA LEU A 777 17.48 7.79 1.69
C LEU A 777 17.52 6.51 2.53
N GLY A 778 18.32 6.55 3.59
CA GLY A 778 18.38 5.50 4.61
C GLY A 778 18.69 6.07 5.98
N GLN A 779 19.02 5.20 6.94
CA GLN A 779 19.36 5.57 8.31
C GLN A 779 20.81 5.19 8.65
N VAL A 780 21.54 6.11 9.29
CA VAL A 780 22.89 5.89 9.84
C VAL A 780 22.85 6.07 11.37
N GLU A 781 23.59 5.26 12.12
CA GLU A 781 23.77 5.48 13.57
C GLU A 781 25.09 6.18 13.88
N VAL A 782 24.98 7.26 14.65
CA VAL A 782 26.09 8.13 15.07
C VAL A 782 25.99 8.47 16.56
N ALA A 783 27.12 8.86 17.16
CA ALA A 783 27.15 9.46 18.49
C ALA A 783 27.77 10.86 18.45
N VAL A 784 27.11 11.81 19.14
CA VAL A 784 27.60 13.18 19.38
C VAL A 784 28.21 13.22 20.78
N PRO A 785 29.43 13.75 20.96
CA PRO A 785 30.01 13.96 22.29
C PRO A 785 29.34 15.15 22.98
N LYS A 786 28.95 15.01 24.26
CA LYS A 786 28.34 16.11 25.01
C LYS A 786 29.35 17.21 25.30
N ASN A 787 28.90 18.46 25.19
CA ASN A 787 29.63 19.68 25.56
C ASN A 787 31.07 19.77 24.98
N SER A 788 31.32 19.12 23.83
CA SER A 788 32.65 19.06 23.20
C SER A 788 32.53 18.82 21.70
N GLN A 789 33.63 19.00 20.97
CA GLN A 789 33.72 18.82 19.53
C GLN A 789 34.54 17.57 19.18
N ILE A 790 34.16 16.84 18.14
CA ILE A 790 34.91 15.70 17.61
C ILE A 790 36.37 16.10 17.29
N GLY A 791 37.29 15.15 17.46
CA GLY A 791 38.73 15.37 17.38
C GLY A 791 39.38 15.86 18.69
N SER A 792 38.61 16.44 19.62
CA SER A 792 39.13 16.81 20.95
C SER A 792 39.35 15.59 21.85
N ASN A 793 40.34 15.66 22.75
CA ASN A 793 40.62 14.59 23.72
C ASN A 793 39.39 14.24 24.57
N THR A 794 38.59 15.26 24.95
CA THR A 794 37.33 15.09 25.69
C THR A 794 36.30 14.30 24.89
N ALA A 795 36.13 14.58 23.60
CA ALA A 795 35.22 13.84 22.73
C ALA A 795 35.66 12.39 22.50
N VAL A 796 36.96 12.14 22.35
CA VAL A 796 37.54 10.79 22.25
C VAL A 796 37.22 9.97 23.51
N LEU A 797 37.42 10.54 24.71
CA LEU A 797 37.08 9.88 25.97
C LEU A 797 35.57 9.70 26.15
N ALA A 798 34.75 10.64 25.67
CA ALA A 798 33.29 10.54 25.71
C ALA A 798 32.73 9.37 24.85
N MET A 799 33.48 8.86 23.86
CA MET A 799 33.04 7.70 23.09
C MET A 799 33.05 6.39 23.90
N LEU A 800 33.85 6.31 24.97
CA LEU A 800 33.91 5.17 25.89
C LEU A 800 32.83 5.20 26.98
N ASP A 801 32.20 6.36 27.20
CA ASP A 801 31.22 6.58 28.26
C ASP A 801 29.86 6.94 27.69
N ARG A 802 28.90 6.01 27.76
CA ARG A 802 27.53 6.18 27.25
C ARG A 802 26.76 7.34 27.88
N THR A 803 27.16 7.84 29.05
CA THR A 803 26.52 9.01 29.68
C THR A 803 26.95 10.33 29.03
N LYS A 804 28.19 10.39 28.53
CA LYS A 804 28.85 11.59 27.97
C LYS A 804 28.62 11.78 26.46
N GLN A 805 27.74 10.99 25.85
CA GLN A 805 27.41 11.03 24.43
C GLN A 805 25.90 10.90 24.23
N ASP A 806 25.37 11.52 23.19
CA ASP A 806 24.00 11.27 22.71
C ASP A 806 24.04 10.49 21.40
N ARG A 807 23.21 9.45 21.27
CA ARG A 807 23.14 8.62 20.06
C ARG A 807 21.93 8.98 19.22
N TYR A 808 22.17 9.11 17.92
CA TYR A 808 21.17 9.44 16.93
C TYR A 808 21.13 8.37 15.83
N ARG A 809 19.92 7.96 15.44
CA ARG A 809 19.68 7.24 14.18
C ARG A 809 19.09 8.23 13.19
N VAL A 810 19.93 8.71 12.28
CA VAL A 810 19.72 9.90 11.44
C VAL A 810 19.27 9.50 10.04
N TYR A 811 18.24 10.14 9.50
CA TYR A 811 17.93 10.08 8.06
C TYR A 811 18.86 10.99 7.26
N THR A 812 19.54 10.43 6.26
CA THR A 812 20.46 11.15 5.35
C THR A 812 20.61 10.39 4.03
N ASN A 813 21.35 10.96 3.07
CA ASN A 813 21.47 10.47 1.70
C ASN A 813 22.70 9.57 1.51
N SER A 814 22.52 8.54 0.69
CA SER A 814 23.59 7.69 0.17
C SER A 814 24.65 8.48 -0.60
N ASN A 815 25.93 8.14 -0.37
CA ASN A 815 27.04 8.60 -1.20
C ASN A 815 27.15 7.83 -2.51
N ASN A 816 26.62 6.60 -2.55
CA ASN A 816 26.63 5.73 -3.72
C ASN A 816 25.48 6.05 -4.69
N THR A 817 25.66 5.66 -5.95
CA THR A 817 24.56 5.55 -6.93
C THR A 817 24.11 4.10 -7.00
N TYR A 818 22.83 3.80 -6.77
CA TYR A 818 22.31 2.43 -6.87
C TYR A 818 21.70 2.20 -8.26
N LYS A 819 21.91 0.99 -8.81
CA LYS A 819 21.42 0.63 -10.16
C LYS A 819 20.64 -0.67 -10.05
N SER A 820 19.32 -0.63 -10.25
CA SER A 820 18.49 -1.84 -10.30
C SER A 820 17.98 -2.09 -11.71
N TYR A 821 17.78 -3.36 -12.05
CA TYR A 821 17.31 -3.77 -13.36
C TYR A 821 16.41 -5.00 -13.24
N GLY A 822 15.61 -5.26 -14.27
CA GLY A 822 14.68 -6.36 -14.22
C GLY A 822 13.82 -6.46 -15.48
N SER A 823 13.00 -7.50 -15.52
CA SER A 823 12.11 -7.78 -16.65
C SER A 823 10.87 -8.52 -16.18
N SER A 824 9.71 -8.18 -16.73
CA SER A 824 8.48 -8.95 -16.52
C SER A 824 7.95 -9.49 -17.84
N LEU A 825 7.43 -10.71 -17.80
CA LEU A 825 6.86 -11.41 -18.94
C LEU A 825 5.50 -11.97 -18.54
N GLY A 826 4.43 -11.43 -19.13
CA GLY A 826 3.07 -11.95 -18.99
C GLY A 826 2.63 -12.68 -20.27
N ILE A 827 2.14 -13.92 -20.12
CA ILE A 827 1.62 -14.77 -21.20
C ILE A 827 0.19 -15.19 -20.83
N ARG A 828 -0.80 -14.78 -21.62
CA ARG A 828 -2.21 -15.18 -21.46
C ARG A 828 -2.66 -15.99 -22.67
N TYR A 829 -3.09 -17.24 -22.45
CA TYR A 829 -3.53 -18.15 -23.50
C TYR A 829 -4.96 -18.68 -23.24
N ASN A 830 -5.85 -18.44 -24.19
CA ASN A 830 -7.22 -18.93 -24.21
C ASN A 830 -7.28 -20.26 -24.99
N ILE A 831 -7.47 -21.35 -24.26
CA ILE A 831 -7.57 -22.73 -24.77
C ILE A 831 -9.02 -23.00 -25.23
N THR A 832 -9.22 -24.03 -26.05
CA THR A 832 -10.55 -24.55 -26.39
C THR A 832 -11.35 -24.91 -25.13
N GLY A 833 -12.67 -24.66 -25.15
CA GLY A 833 -13.56 -25.03 -24.04
C GLY A 833 -13.55 -24.06 -22.85
N ASN A 834 -13.32 -22.77 -23.08
CA ASN A 834 -13.32 -21.68 -22.07
C ASN A 834 -12.21 -21.75 -20.99
N TYR A 835 -11.28 -22.70 -21.11
CA TYR A 835 -10.06 -22.73 -20.31
C TYR A 835 -9.14 -21.55 -20.65
N ASN A 836 -8.58 -20.93 -19.63
CA ASN A 836 -7.52 -19.93 -19.77
C ASN A 836 -6.31 -20.33 -18.91
N VAL A 837 -5.13 -20.01 -19.41
CA VAL A 837 -3.85 -20.11 -18.70
C VAL A 837 -3.20 -18.74 -18.71
N ASN A 838 -2.75 -18.26 -17.55
CA ASN A 838 -1.98 -17.03 -17.42
C ASN A 838 -0.69 -17.32 -16.65
N THR A 839 0.45 -17.09 -17.29
CA THR A 839 1.78 -17.22 -16.68
C THR A 839 2.43 -15.85 -16.63
N ASN A 840 2.81 -15.40 -15.43
CA ASN A 840 3.68 -14.26 -15.25
C ASN A 840 5.03 -14.71 -14.68
N VAL A 841 6.12 -14.19 -15.23
CA VAL A 841 7.48 -14.34 -14.71
C VAL A 841 8.07 -12.95 -14.51
N SER A 842 8.78 -12.73 -13.41
CA SER A 842 9.50 -11.48 -13.14
C SER A 842 10.90 -11.73 -12.61
N TYR A 843 11.88 -11.08 -13.25
CA TYR A 843 13.26 -10.99 -12.81
C TYR A 843 13.54 -9.59 -12.23
N ASN A 844 14.27 -9.52 -11.11
CA ASN A 844 14.68 -8.27 -10.47
C ASN A 844 16.10 -8.44 -9.92
N ASP A 845 16.98 -7.45 -10.07
CA ASP A 845 18.30 -7.48 -9.44
C ASP A 845 18.85 -6.09 -9.14
N LEU A 846 19.86 -6.03 -8.28
CA LEU A 846 20.62 -4.83 -7.93
C LEU A 846 22.09 -5.04 -8.33
N ALA A 847 22.65 -4.11 -9.10
CA ALA A 847 24.08 -4.12 -9.42
C ALA A 847 24.90 -3.75 -8.18
N SER A 848 25.99 -4.49 -7.95
CA SER A 848 26.93 -4.21 -6.86
C SER A 848 27.67 -2.90 -7.08
N ASN A 849 27.88 -2.16 -5.99
CA ASN A 849 28.79 -1.02 -5.96
C ASN A 849 30.18 -1.46 -5.48
N THR A 850 31.22 -0.80 -6.02
CA THR A 850 32.63 -1.07 -5.67
C THR A 850 33.05 -0.39 -4.36
N THR A 851 32.35 0.66 -3.97
CA THR A 851 32.52 1.41 -2.72
C THR A 851 31.49 0.99 -1.67
N SER A 852 31.95 0.70 -0.45
CA SER A 852 31.07 0.50 0.70
C SER A 852 30.35 1.80 1.07
N ASP A 853 29.05 1.72 1.32
CA ASP A 853 28.25 2.85 1.83
C ASP A 853 28.03 2.74 3.35
N LEU A 854 27.49 3.80 3.96
CA LEU A 854 27.07 3.79 5.37
C LEU A 854 25.67 3.18 5.59
N PHE A 855 25.02 2.70 4.53
CA PHE A 855 23.62 2.28 4.53
C PHE A 855 23.45 0.81 4.15
N ILE A 856 22.49 0.14 4.78
CA ILE A 856 21.88 -1.08 4.22
C ILE A 856 21.11 -0.71 2.94
N THR A 857 21.19 -1.56 1.92
CA THR A 857 20.55 -1.28 0.63
C THR A 857 19.04 -1.49 0.68
N ALA A 858 18.58 -2.42 1.53
CA ALA A 858 17.18 -2.79 1.71
C ALA A 858 16.46 -3.10 0.39
N PHE A 859 17.17 -3.68 -0.59
CA PHE A 859 16.57 -4.06 -1.88
C PHE A 859 15.41 -5.05 -1.70
N ASN A 860 15.57 -5.99 -0.74
CA ASN A 860 14.48 -6.75 -0.12
C ASN A 860 13.53 -7.40 -1.14
N THR A 861 14.09 -7.98 -2.20
CA THR A 861 13.33 -8.45 -3.36
C THR A 861 13.90 -9.78 -3.84
N PRO A 862 13.06 -10.82 -4.03
CA PRO A 862 13.48 -12.06 -4.66
C PRO A 862 13.89 -11.84 -6.13
N LYS A 863 14.99 -12.46 -6.55
CA LYS A 863 15.49 -12.34 -7.92
C LYS A 863 14.51 -12.88 -8.95
N TRP A 864 13.83 -13.98 -8.63
CA TRP A 864 12.81 -14.58 -9.47
C TRP A 864 11.47 -14.69 -8.74
N MET A 865 10.39 -14.34 -9.45
CA MET A 865 9.02 -14.61 -9.05
C MET A 865 8.26 -15.20 -10.24
N VAL A 866 7.41 -16.19 -9.98
CA VAL A 866 6.58 -16.85 -10.99
C VAL A 866 5.17 -17.04 -10.43
N ASN A 867 4.16 -16.68 -11.22
CA ASN A 867 2.79 -17.13 -10.98
C ASN A 867 2.20 -17.79 -12.23
N VAL A 868 1.46 -18.88 -12.04
CA VAL A 868 0.78 -19.65 -13.08
C VAL A 868 -0.65 -19.88 -12.64
N SER A 869 -1.59 -19.25 -13.35
CA SER A 869 -3.03 -19.39 -13.16
C SER A 869 -3.63 -20.26 -14.24
N VAL A 870 -4.54 -21.16 -13.87
CA VAL A 870 -5.34 -21.99 -14.77
C VAL A 870 -6.78 -21.93 -14.29
N GLY A 871 -7.71 -21.55 -15.17
CA GLY A 871 -9.13 -21.45 -14.80
C GLY A 871 -10.08 -21.72 -15.95
N ASN A 872 -11.33 -22.02 -15.62
CA ASN A 872 -12.43 -22.11 -16.57
C ASN A 872 -13.65 -21.37 -16.01
N ARG A 873 -14.28 -20.54 -16.84
CA ARG A 873 -15.42 -19.68 -16.45
C ARG A 873 -16.74 -20.42 -16.36
N GLU A 874 -16.84 -21.55 -17.06
CA GLU A 874 -18.03 -22.41 -17.13
C GLU A 874 -17.58 -23.82 -17.53
N ILE A 875 -17.04 -24.58 -16.57
CA ILE A 875 -16.71 -26.01 -16.77
C ILE A 875 -17.98 -26.87 -16.80
N ILE A 876 -18.99 -26.44 -16.04
CA ILE A 876 -20.39 -26.89 -16.07
C ILE A 876 -21.24 -25.61 -16.03
N LYS A 877 -22.48 -25.60 -16.57
CA LYS A 877 -23.36 -24.42 -16.60
C LYS A 877 -23.34 -23.67 -15.25
N ASN A 878 -23.09 -22.36 -15.28
CA ASN A 878 -22.96 -21.47 -14.13
C ASN A 878 -21.80 -21.78 -13.13
N ILE A 879 -20.98 -22.81 -13.30
CA ILE A 879 -19.89 -23.19 -12.39
C ILE A 879 -18.54 -22.96 -13.07
N GLY A 880 -17.73 -22.08 -12.48
CA GLY A 880 -16.34 -21.84 -12.88
C GLY A 880 -15.34 -22.12 -11.76
N PHE A 881 -14.06 -22.22 -12.10
CA PHE A 881 -12.96 -22.39 -11.15
C PHE A 881 -11.71 -21.62 -11.60
N THR A 882 -10.83 -21.31 -10.65
CA THR A 882 -9.47 -20.82 -10.91
C THR A 882 -8.50 -21.42 -9.89
N LEU A 883 -7.39 -21.96 -10.36
CA LEU A 883 -6.22 -22.35 -9.56
C LEU A 883 -5.08 -21.36 -9.87
N VAL A 884 -4.28 -21.01 -8.86
CA VAL A 884 -3.05 -20.22 -9.05
C VAL A 884 -1.92 -20.84 -8.24
N ALA A 885 -0.85 -21.26 -8.92
CA ALA A 885 0.42 -21.59 -8.28
C ALA A 885 1.32 -20.34 -8.26
N ARG A 886 1.95 -20.05 -7.13
CA ARG A 886 2.91 -18.94 -6.95
C ARG A 886 4.20 -19.46 -6.36
N TRP A 887 5.34 -18.99 -6.86
CA TRP A 887 6.67 -19.30 -6.32
C TRP A 887 7.58 -18.06 -6.37
N GLN A 888 8.49 -17.95 -5.40
CA GLN A 888 9.59 -16.99 -5.44
C GLN A 888 10.90 -17.60 -4.96
N SER A 889 12.01 -17.09 -5.48
CA SER A 889 13.35 -17.41 -4.97
C SER A 889 13.55 -16.91 -3.54
N GLY A 890 14.51 -17.51 -2.83
CA GLY A 890 15.02 -16.92 -1.59
C GLY A 890 15.82 -15.63 -1.86
N PHE A 891 16.01 -14.82 -0.83
CA PHE A 891 16.77 -13.55 -0.88
C PHE A 891 17.18 -13.06 0.51
N THR A 892 18.11 -12.11 0.61
CA THR A 892 18.44 -11.47 1.89
C THR A 892 17.49 -10.31 2.17
N TRP A 893 16.95 -10.25 3.39
CA TRP A 893 16.22 -9.10 3.91
C TRP A 893 17.12 -8.26 4.82
N GLU A 894 17.15 -6.95 4.59
CA GLU A 894 17.81 -5.96 5.44
C GLU A 894 16.78 -4.96 5.97
N SER A 895 16.75 -4.70 7.29
CA SER A 895 16.02 -3.56 7.84
C SER A 895 16.56 -3.08 9.20
N PRO A 896 16.27 -1.83 9.62
CA PRO A 896 16.71 -1.29 10.92
C PRO A 896 16.03 -1.89 12.16
N LEU A 897 15.24 -2.96 12.02
CA LEU A 897 14.69 -3.77 13.12
C LEU A 897 15.23 -5.21 13.06
N ALA A 898 15.09 -5.86 11.89
CA ALA A 898 15.47 -7.24 11.68
C ALA A 898 16.12 -7.46 10.31
N SER A 899 17.17 -8.29 10.24
CA SER A 899 17.83 -8.69 8.99
C SER A 899 18.16 -10.19 8.98
N GLY A 900 18.19 -10.81 7.79
CA GLY A 900 18.51 -12.22 7.61
C GLY A 900 17.93 -12.85 6.33
N ALA A 901 17.99 -14.17 6.23
CA ALA A 901 17.60 -14.89 5.00
C ALA A 901 16.08 -15.16 4.89
N ILE A 902 15.54 -14.73 3.75
CA ILE A 902 14.33 -15.11 3.01
C ILE A 902 14.28 -16.52 2.42
N PRO A 903 13.63 -17.57 2.96
CA PRO A 903 13.54 -18.84 2.23
C PRO A 903 12.73 -18.70 0.93
N SER A 904 13.07 -19.50 -0.09
CA SER A 904 12.17 -19.70 -1.23
C SER A 904 10.91 -20.45 -0.78
N TYR A 905 9.73 -19.98 -1.18
CA TYR A 905 8.46 -20.67 -0.90
C TYR A 905 7.59 -20.77 -2.15
N TYR A 906 6.59 -21.64 -2.08
CA TYR A 906 5.50 -21.68 -3.03
C TYR A 906 4.16 -21.88 -2.34
N THR A 907 3.10 -21.33 -2.93
CA THR A 907 1.71 -21.54 -2.53
C THR A 907 0.88 -22.01 -3.72
N ILE A 908 -0.25 -22.64 -3.42
CA ILE A 908 -1.31 -22.89 -4.39
C ILE A 908 -2.58 -22.29 -3.81
N ASP A 909 -3.21 -21.41 -4.56
CA ASP A 909 -4.52 -20.83 -4.25
C ASP A 909 -5.57 -21.44 -5.17
N ALA A 910 -6.81 -21.58 -4.70
CA ALA A 910 -7.90 -22.19 -5.45
C ALA A 910 -9.24 -21.53 -5.15
N GLN A 911 -10.12 -21.44 -6.15
CA GLN A 911 -11.53 -21.13 -5.95
C GLN A 911 -12.43 -21.86 -6.94
N ALA A 912 -13.66 -22.14 -6.51
CA ALA A 912 -14.79 -22.46 -7.38
C ALA A 912 -15.92 -21.45 -7.13
N THR A 913 -16.52 -20.95 -8.21
CA THR A 913 -17.61 -19.97 -8.17
C THR A 913 -18.83 -20.53 -8.88
N TRP A 914 -19.93 -20.66 -8.14
CA TRP A 914 -21.25 -21.03 -8.63
C TRP A 914 -22.12 -19.78 -8.75
N LYS A 915 -22.64 -19.53 -9.95
CA LYS A 915 -23.52 -18.39 -10.26
C LYS A 915 -24.98 -18.84 -10.16
N LEU A 916 -25.83 -17.96 -9.63
CA LEU A 916 -27.26 -18.19 -9.46
C LEU A 916 -28.03 -17.06 -10.15
N PRO A 917 -28.12 -17.04 -11.49
CA PRO A 917 -28.66 -15.91 -12.25
C PRO A 917 -30.11 -15.57 -11.89
N GLU A 918 -30.91 -16.60 -11.62
CA GLU A 918 -32.34 -16.53 -11.28
C GLU A 918 -32.62 -15.70 -10.00
N ILE A 919 -31.67 -15.69 -9.06
CA ILE A 919 -31.71 -14.87 -7.84
C ILE A 919 -30.59 -13.83 -7.80
N HIS A 920 -29.96 -13.53 -8.93
CA HIS A 920 -28.86 -12.56 -9.08
C HIS A 920 -27.70 -12.72 -8.06
N ALA A 921 -27.42 -13.96 -7.65
CA ALA A 921 -26.43 -14.27 -6.62
C ALA A 921 -25.20 -15.03 -7.16
N ASN A 922 -24.12 -15.04 -6.38
CA ASN A 922 -22.89 -15.77 -6.63
C ASN A 922 -22.39 -16.37 -5.31
N ILE A 923 -21.97 -17.64 -5.34
CA ILE A 923 -21.29 -18.32 -4.23
C ILE A 923 -19.86 -18.65 -4.68
N LYS A 924 -18.85 -18.16 -3.97
CA LYS A 924 -17.41 -18.43 -4.19
C LYS A 924 -16.86 -19.19 -2.99
N ILE A 925 -16.48 -20.44 -3.16
CA ILE A 925 -15.65 -21.17 -2.18
C ILE A 925 -14.20 -21.07 -2.63
N GLY A 926 -13.26 -20.84 -1.70
CA GLY A 926 -11.85 -20.74 -2.05
C GLY A 926 -10.89 -20.89 -0.89
N ALA A 927 -9.61 -20.96 -1.22
CA ALA A 927 -8.52 -20.97 -0.26
C ALA A 927 -7.29 -20.26 -0.85
N THR A 928 -6.67 -19.40 -0.06
CA THR A 928 -5.29 -18.94 -0.31
C THR A 928 -4.34 -19.82 0.48
N ASN A 929 -3.24 -20.24 -0.15
CA ASN A 929 -2.33 -21.27 0.38
C ASN A 929 -3.08 -22.54 0.83
N LEU A 930 -3.81 -23.16 -0.11
CA LEU A 930 -4.63 -24.37 0.02
C LEU A 930 -3.90 -25.54 0.73
N LEU A 931 -2.58 -25.62 0.60
CA LEU A 931 -1.73 -26.65 1.19
C LEU A 931 -1.23 -26.32 2.62
N ASN A 932 -1.66 -25.18 3.20
CA ASN A 932 -1.22 -24.66 4.51
C ASN A 932 0.30 -24.72 4.72
N ARG A 933 1.10 -24.38 3.70
CA ARG A 933 2.56 -24.32 3.82
C ARG A 933 2.93 -23.03 4.56
N ARG A 934 3.44 -23.11 5.79
CA ARG A 934 3.87 -21.93 6.56
C ARG A 934 5.04 -21.23 5.87
N TYR A 935 4.97 -19.90 5.73
CA TYR A 935 6.04 -19.06 5.19
C TYR A 935 6.02 -17.66 5.82
N PHE A 936 7.14 -16.94 5.73
CA PHE A 936 7.24 -15.53 6.06
C PHE A 936 7.88 -14.77 4.88
N GLN A 937 7.52 -13.51 4.70
CA GLN A 937 7.94 -12.70 3.53
C GLN A 937 9.09 -11.73 3.83
N TYR A 938 9.39 -11.48 5.10
CA TYR A 938 10.42 -10.53 5.55
C TYR A 938 10.92 -10.88 6.96
N ALA A 939 12.10 -10.35 7.35
CA ALA A 939 12.71 -10.66 8.65
C ALA A 939 11.90 -10.04 9.80
N ALA A 940 11.69 -10.83 10.87
CA ALA A 940 10.68 -10.57 11.90
C ALA A 940 9.26 -10.33 11.36
N GLY A 941 8.90 -10.87 10.18
CA GLY A 941 7.52 -10.91 9.72
C GLY A 941 6.67 -11.97 10.45
N PRO A 942 5.33 -11.92 10.29
CA PRO A 942 4.43 -12.96 10.77
C PRO A 942 4.49 -14.22 9.90
N GLU A 943 4.13 -15.37 10.48
CA GLU A 943 4.13 -16.67 9.78
C GLU A 943 2.76 -16.99 9.17
N ILE A 944 2.67 -16.82 7.85
CA ILE A 944 1.46 -16.93 7.03
C ILE A 944 1.16 -18.42 6.77
N GLY A 945 -0.06 -18.85 7.08
CA GLY A 945 -0.57 -20.20 6.81
C GLY A 945 -1.57 -20.25 5.64
N GLY A 946 -2.45 -21.23 5.66
CA GLY A 946 -3.61 -21.35 4.77
C GLY A 946 -4.84 -20.61 5.32
N LEU A 947 -5.62 -20.01 4.43
CA LEU A 947 -6.87 -19.33 4.73
C LEU A 947 -7.96 -19.86 3.80
N TYR A 948 -9.02 -20.41 4.37
CA TYR A 948 -10.11 -21.10 3.65
C TYR A 948 -11.41 -20.33 3.86
N TYR A 949 -12.18 -20.08 2.82
CA TYR A 949 -13.35 -19.20 2.89
C TYR A 949 -14.51 -19.62 1.98
N LEU A 950 -15.71 -19.19 2.38
CA LEU A 950 -16.93 -19.17 1.59
C LEU A 950 -17.43 -17.72 1.52
N ALA A 951 -17.71 -17.24 0.31
CA ALA A 951 -18.27 -15.92 0.07
C ALA A 951 -19.58 -16.01 -0.72
N PHE A 952 -20.54 -15.16 -0.34
CA PHE A 952 -21.83 -14.97 -0.99
C PHE A 952 -21.96 -13.51 -1.44
N THR A 953 -22.47 -13.29 -2.64
CA THR A 953 -22.75 -11.95 -3.19
C THR A 953 -24.12 -11.96 -3.84
N TYR A 954 -24.95 -10.96 -3.56
CA TYR A 954 -26.29 -10.78 -4.14
C TYR A 954 -26.43 -9.34 -4.67
N ASP A 955 -26.83 -9.20 -5.93
CA ASP A 955 -26.97 -7.93 -6.66
C ASP A 955 -28.46 -7.66 -7.00
N LEU A 956 -29.19 -6.96 -6.13
CA LEU A 956 -30.56 -6.49 -6.40
C LEU A 956 -30.53 -5.21 -7.24
N LYS A 957 -31.10 -5.27 -8.44
CA LYS A 957 -31.26 -4.09 -9.31
C LYS A 957 -32.47 -3.26 -8.87
N LEU A 958 -32.33 -1.94 -8.98
CA LEU A 958 -33.35 -0.91 -8.73
C LEU A 958 -33.64 -0.15 -10.04
#